data_AF-A0A2E6GED6-F1
#
_entry.id   AF-A0A2E6GED6-F1
#
_cell.length_a   1.000
_cell.length_b   1.000
_cell.length_c   1.000
_cell.angle_alpha   90.00
_cell.angle_beta   90.00
_cell.angle_gamma   90.00
#
_symmetry.space_group_name_H-M   'P 1'
#
loop_
_entity.id
_entity.type
_entity.pdbx_description
1 polymer ?
#
loop_
_entity_poly.entity_id
_entity_poly.type
_entity_poly.pdbx_seq_one_letter_code
_entity_poly.pdbx_strand_id
1 'polypeptide(L)'
;MFNNNFYKTIFVLISLSLFIISCSSTESETTTPQDTASPPPTATPVTTKATQEKTETDAKAKADAAAAKTKADAAAAKAKADAAAAKAKADAEGYPPVEYVGPVAKCEDKGTHIYCISSTLAPPTTEIFSLNADFSLPEWTKEANDYSPEVFCSNDYPVEACGWHLEALEVAISYFGHRNSIELWVVGPSVDARENLSTVMCNLHATKKITQRLDKAQCESLNLDRNKMELETFRVASETAQSQKVPPTQKVKYRGNRWWLMHYIESPIAIGFLNKDNYSNYSWDCPKNCMSGAEAQKEIFREVFHTIRQSFIGSQDWQVRDSTDTTGPQWWTEGAAEFLAQSYLDKARKDGLVRVINADRTVAKRSPERGSKPRTYKFEDNMKEKILDGLNNRKSTCQNQTLGEYRYCNNMEEDLGAWGVAYLNNKVGGFDWQAFYTDLETLGWNTSFVKAFGIEPNVFYSEFDSWLDSTNTEEKLAILSTPAPLVAFVKSSIKLPADYSLPAYPTVEYIGDVAKCEDKGTHTYCVSSTLAAPPATVPEWSSTPHDYSPEVYCSNDLPIDSCGWAVEGLVASYHYMGHRQLSEFWIMGASVTARENLSTVMCDLHEQKFGRVKTDCESKNLNSDYGLDGYRKISQKSIDTLQTNSGAGWNGSRSRGNNFFTASMRHGFLSPENYTNYVWKCPYACRGGADEWKSFFHENFHGVQSSYIQSTDEDFRKVIVGPQWFHEGGAEFMAQYFVHKAQLDGRVRVINADRTIRILDDNGVVIPGARPRTSQFEDNMKYKLYDGLNNRKIYCIGYTLAQLDSSCHHMSYDLGSWAIAYLNHKIGGWDWEAFYAGLEEIGSWETAFTKTFGTTPDEFYVEFDAWLDSATLKEKMAILPTQSGAELPIRK
;
A
#
# COMPACT_ATOMS: atom_id res chain seq x y z
N MET A 1 27.04 50.85 -4.51
CA MET A 1 27.03 51.87 -5.58
C MET A 1 26.27 51.31 -6.76
N PHE A 2 25.37 52.13 -7.31
CA PHE A 2 24.39 51.99 -8.42
C PHE A 2 24.91 51.26 -9.69
N ASN A 3 24.14 50.63 -10.59
CA ASN A 3 22.81 50.87 -11.22
C ASN A 3 22.25 49.50 -11.71
N ASN A 4 20.95 49.14 -11.77
CA ASN A 4 19.68 49.73 -12.22
C ASN A 4 19.43 49.76 -13.75
N ASN A 5 18.25 49.23 -14.13
CA ASN A 5 17.51 49.32 -15.41
C ASN A 5 17.83 48.35 -16.56
N PHE A 6 16.85 47.51 -16.94
CA PHE A 6 16.18 47.64 -18.25
C PHE A 6 14.84 46.86 -18.27
N TYR A 7 13.72 47.59 -18.33
CA TYR A 7 12.37 47.11 -18.60
C TYR A 7 11.77 47.97 -19.72
N LYS A 8 10.96 47.34 -20.60
CA LYS A 8 10.12 47.88 -21.70
C LYS A 8 10.91 48.26 -22.98
N THR A 9 10.50 47.94 -24.21
CA THR A 9 9.17 47.98 -24.87
C THR A 9 9.28 47.20 -26.21
N ILE A 10 8.28 46.47 -26.71
CA ILE A 10 7.38 46.85 -27.82
C ILE A 10 6.40 45.69 -28.11
N PHE A 11 5.27 46.07 -28.68
CA PHE A 11 3.91 45.56 -28.59
C PHE A 11 3.38 45.29 -30.03
N VAL A 12 2.32 44.48 -30.15
CA VAL A 12 1.33 44.37 -31.27
C VAL A 12 1.72 43.55 -32.52
N LEU A 13 1.05 42.39 -32.72
CA LEU A 13 -0.02 42.21 -33.74
C LEU A 13 -0.59 40.77 -33.69
N ILE A 14 -1.86 40.69 -33.26
CA ILE A 14 -2.78 39.55 -33.39
C ILE A 14 -3.71 39.85 -34.58
N SER A 15 -4.23 38.77 -35.20
CA SER A 15 -5.38 38.66 -36.13
C SER A 15 -4.90 38.19 -37.52
N LEU A 16 -5.49 37.21 -38.20
CA LEU A 16 -6.90 36.87 -38.32
C LEU A 16 -7.00 35.46 -38.96
N SER A 17 -7.92 34.62 -38.50
CA SER A 17 -8.36 33.40 -39.22
C SER A 17 -9.88 33.40 -39.19
N LEU A 18 -10.54 33.37 -40.36
CA LEU A 18 -11.89 32.85 -40.55
C LEU A 18 -12.33 32.93 -42.03
N PHE A 19 -12.89 31.79 -42.48
CA PHE A 19 -13.82 31.54 -43.60
C PHE A 19 -13.38 31.78 -45.06
N ILE A 20 -13.59 30.76 -45.91
CA ILE A 20 -14.67 30.71 -46.92
C ILE A 20 -14.87 29.27 -47.43
N ILE A 21 -16.13 28.84 -47.46
CA ILE A 21 -16.67 27.65 -48.12
C ILE A 21 -17.24 28.06 -49.49
N SER A 22 -17.22 27.12 -50.45
CA SER A 22 -18.05 27.00 -51.68
C SER A 22 -17.46 27.55 -52.98
N CYS A 23 -17.27 26.67 -53.97
CA CYS A 23 -18.21 26.56 -55.11
C CYS A 23 -17.88 25.38 -56.06
N SER A 24 -18.96 24.79 -56.58
CA SER A 24 -19.09 23.72 -57.59
C SER A 24 -18.55 24.10 -58.98
N SER A 25 -18.18 23.14 -59.82
CA SER A 25 -18.95 22.55 -60.95
C SER A 25 -17.91 21.88 -61.88
N THR A 26 -18.13 20.83 -62.68
CA THR A 26 -19.12 20.61 -63.75
C THR A 26 -19.15 19.13 -64.18
N GLU A 27 -20.28 18.77 -64.81
CA GLU A 27 -20.71 17.49 -65.40
C GLU A 27 -19.97 17.08 -66.70
N SER A 28 -20.05 15.79 -67.07
CA SER A 28 -20.79 15.24 -68.25
C SER A 28 -20.30 13.80 -68.53
N GLU A 29 -21.12 12.77 -68.31
CA GLU A 29 -22.02 12.11 -69.28
C GLU A 29 -21.44 10.93 -70.10
N THR A 30 -22.00 9.74 -69.80
CA THR A 30 -22.51 8.69 -70.72
C THR A 30 -21.50 7.83 -71.51
N THR A 31 -21.68 6.54 -71.83
CA THR A 31 -22.86 5.69 -72.08
C THR A 31 -22.53 4.19 -71.86
N THR A 32 -23.55 3.39 -71.52
CA THR A 32 -23.60 1.91 -71.53
C THR A 32 -23.75 1.34 -72.96
N PRO A 33 -23.53 0.03 -73.22
CA PRO A 33 -24.67 -0.91 -73.20
C PRO A 33 -24.38 -2.38 -72.75
N GLN A 34 -25.45 -3.01 -72.24
CA GLN A 34 -25.74 -4.45 -72.13
C GLN A 34 -25.65 -5.18 -73.50
N ASP A 35 -25.54 -6.51 -73.68
CA ASP A 35 -26.27 -7.63 -73.06
C ASP A 35 -25.78 -9.00 -73.62
N THR A 36 -26.22 -10.10 -72.98
CA THR A 36 -26.44 -11.50 -73.50
C THR A 36 -25.37 -12.61 -73.36
N ALA A 37 -25.85 -13.86 -73.36
CA ALA A 37 -25.42 -15.00 -72.54
C ALA A 37 -24.99 -16.29 -73.32
N SER A 38 -24.15 -17.13 -72.66
CA SER A 38 -23.91 -18.63 -72.68
C SER A 38 -24.02 -19.47 -73.98
N PRO A 39 -23.30 -20.63 -74.17
CA PRO A 39 -22.95 -21.71 -73.19
C PRO A 39 -21.53 -22.38 -73.34
N PRO A 40 -21.16 -23.43 -72.56
CA PRO A 40 -19.80 -24.01 -72.47
C PRO A 40 -19.61 -25.34 -73.25
N PRO A 41 -18.38 -25.89 -73.34
CA PRO A 41 -18.13 -27.19 -72.68
C PRO A 41 -16.70 -27.48 -72.13
N THR A 42 -16.70 -28.08 -70.93
CA THR A 42 -16.00 -29.33 -70.50
C THR A 42 -14.47 -29.46 -70.45
N ALA A 43 -13.92 -29.66 -69.23
CA ALA A 43 -13.01 -30.78 -68.89
C ALA A 43 -12.76 -30.95 -67.36
N THR A 44 -13.39 -31.99 -66.78
CA THR A 44 -12.92 -32.94 -65.74
C THR A 44 -12.60 -32.52 -64.28
N PRO A 45 -12.91 -33.40 -63.28
CA PRO A 45 -13.07 -33.04 -61.87
C PRO A 45 -11.92 -33.51 -60.97
N VAL A 46 -11.74 -32.82 -59.84
CA VAL A 46 -11.06 -33.36 -58.65
C VAL A 46 -11.97 -33.16 -57.43
N THR A 47 -12.42 -34.29 -56.89
CA THR A 47 -13.16 -34.44 -55.63
C THR A 47 -12.35 -33.95 -54.43
N THR A 48 -12.95 -33.13 -53.56
CA THR A 48 -12.58 -33.06 -52.14
C THR A 48 -13.83 -33.01 -51.26
N LYS A 49 -14.03 -34.09 -50.50
CA LYS A 49 -15.16 -34.36 -49.61
C LYS A 49 -14.96 -33.73 -48.20
N ALA A 50 -14.03 -32.79 -48.05
CA ALA A 50 -13.57 -32.30 -46.74
C ALA A 50 -14.18 -30.95 -46.32
N THR A 51 -14.91 -30.27 -47.20
CA THR A 51 -15.40 -28.90 -46.95
C THR A 51 -16.88 -28.83 -46.57
N GLN A 52 -17.63 -29.94 -46.63
CA GLN A 52 -19.03 -29.99 -46.20
C GLN A 52 -19.21 -30.48 -44.75
N GLU A 53 -18.33 -31.36 -44.26
CA GLU A 53 -18.42 -31.88 -42.87
C GLU A 53 -18.05 -30.83 -41.81
N LYS A 54 -17.17 -29.88 -42.13
CA LYS A 54 -16.75 -28.83 -41.17
C LYS A 54 -17.83 -27.77 -40.95
N THR A 55 -18.54 -27.38 -41.99
CA THR A 55 -19.60 -26.35 -41.95
C THR A 55 -20.87 -26.84 -41.25
N GLU A 56 -21.20 -28.13 -41.36
CA GLU A 56 -22.34 -28.73 -40.64
C GLU A 56 -22.05 -28.94 -39.16
N THR A 57 -20.80 -29.25 -38.79
CA THR A 57 -20.39 -29.44 -37.39
C THR A 57 -20.38 -28.10 -36.62
N ASP A 58 -19.92 -27.02 -37.24
CA ASP A 58 -19.90 -25.68 -36.64
C ASP A 58 -21.31 -25.06 -36.52
N ALA A 59 -22.21 -25.36 -37.46
CA ALA A 59 -23.60 -24.92 -37.40
C ALA A 59 -24.39 -25.64 -36.30
N LYS A 60 -24.14 -26.96 -36.12
CA LYS A 60 -24.77 -27.76 -35.07
C LYS A 60 -24.28 -27.36 -33.67
N ALA A 61 -22.98 -27.11 -33.50
CA ALA A 61 -22.42 -26.63 -32.23
C ALA A 61 -22.98 -25.27 -31.80
N LYS A 62 -23.21 -24.34 -32.74
CA LYS A 62 -23.85 -23.05 -32.45
C LYS A 62 -25.34 -23.19 -32.10
N ALA A 63 -26.06 -24.10 -32.76
CA ALA A 63 -27.47 -24.37 -32.47
C ALA A 63 -27.65 -25.02 -31.08
N ASP A 64 -26.77 -25.97 -30.73
CA ASP A 64 -26.80 -26.65 -29.44
C ASP A 64 -26.42 -25.69 -28.28
N ALA A 65 -25.47 -24.78 -28.51
CA ALA A 65 -25.11 -23.73 -27.56
C ALA A 65 -26.24 -22.70 -27.36
N ALA A 66 -26.95 -22.32 -28.43
CA ALA A 66 -28.11 -21.43 -28.36
C ALA A 66 -29.27 -22.09 -27.60
N ALA A 67 -29.55 -23.37 -27.85
CA ALA A 67 -30.59 -24.13 -27.16
C ALA A 67 -30.26 -24.33 -25.67
N ALA A 68 -28.99 -24.56 -25.32
CA ALA A 68 -28.55 -24.65 -23.92
C ALA A 68 -28.72 -23.30 -23.19
N LYS A 69 -28.40 -22.18 -23.86
CA LYS A 69 -28.61 -20.83 -23.33
C LYS A 69 -30.09 -20.53 -23.08
N THR A 70 -30.97 -20.84 -24.04
CA THR A 70 -32.43 -20.64 -23.87
C THR A 70 -33.00 -21.48 -22.72
N LYS A 71 -32.47 -22.69 -22.50
CA LYS A 71 -32.91 -23.56 -21.40
C LYS A 71 -32.42 -23.05 -20.04
N ALA A 72 -31.21 -22.49 -19.98
CA ALA A 72 -30.66 -21.83 -18.81
C ALA A 72 -31.44 -20.53 -18.47
N ASP A 73 -31.75 -19.71 -19.48
CA ASP A 73 -32.54 -18.48 -19.32
C ASP A 73 -33.96 -18.79 -18.81
N ALA A 74 -34.59 -19.86 -19.30
CA ALA A 74 -35.90 -20.31 -18.84
C ALA A 74 -35.87 -20.87 -17.39
N ALA A 75 -34.80 -21.56 -17.02
CA ALA A 75 -34.61 -22.05 -15.64
C ALA A 75 -34.36 -20.88 -14.67
N ALA A 76 -33.58 -19.87 -15.08
CA ALA A 76 -33.37 -18.64 -14.32
C ALA A 76 -34.66 -17.83 -14.16
N ALA A 77 -35.47 -17.70 -15.22
CA ALA A 77 -36.77 -17.03 -15.16
C ALA A 77 -37.75 -17.74 -14.21
N LYS A 78 -37.75 -19.08 -14.20
CA LYS A 78 -38.58 -19.87 -13.28
C LYS A 78 -38.12 -19.75 -11.82
N ALA A 79 -36.81 -19.82 -11.56
CA ALA A 79 -36.26 -19.59 -10.23
C ALA A 79 -36.60 -18.18 -9.69
N LYS A 80 -36.61 -17.18 -10.58
CA LYS A 80 -37.00 -15.80 -10.27
C LYS A 80 -38.49 -15.68 -9.93
N ALA A 81 -39.37 -16.40 -10.63
CA ALA A 81 -40.80 -16.46 -10.33
C ALA A 81 -41.10 -17.20 -9.01
N ASP A 82 -40.41 -18.31 -8.75
CA ASP A 82 -40.57 -19.09 -7.51
C ASP A 82 -40.06 -18.30 -6.29
N ALA A 83 -38.96 -17.54 -6.44
CA ALA A 83 -38.45 -16.62 -5.42
C ALA A 83 -39.40 -15.45 -5.15
N ALA A 84 -40.01 -14.87 -6.20
CA ALA A 84 -41.00 -13.80 -6.07
C ALA A 84 -42.27 -14.27 -5.35
N ALA A 85 -42.73 -15.50 -5.60
CA ALA A 85 -43.88 -16.09 -4.92
C ALA A 85 -43.60 -16.41 -3.43
N ALA A 86 -42.39 -16.89 -3.11
CA ALA A 86 -41.97 -17.11 -1.72
C ALA A 86 -41.85 -15.79 -0.93
N LYS A 87 -41.39 -14.72 -1.61
CA LYS A 87 -41.27 -13.38 -1.06
C LYS A 87 -42.63 -12.71 -0.81
N ALA A 88 -43.57 -12.81 -1.75
CA ALA A 88 -44.94 -12.30 -1.57
C ALA A 88 -45.66 -12.94 -0.37
N LYS A 89 -45.31 -14.18 -0.02
CA LYS A 89 -45.80 -14.87 1.19
C LYS A 89 -45.12 -14.36 2.47
N ALA A 90 -43.84 -13.99 2.41
CA ALA A 90 -43.09 -13.46 3.55
C ALA A 90 -43.38 -11.97 3.84
N ASP A 91 -43.76 -11.19 2.82
CA ASP A 91 -44.03 -9.74 2.96
C ASP A 91 -45.46 -9.44 3.51
N ALA A 92 -46.38 -10.41 3.42
CA ALA A 92 -47.74 -10.32 3.94
C ALA A 92 -47.83 -10.47 5.47
N GLU A 93 -46.82 -11.09 6.08
CA GLU A 93 -46.66 -11.21 7.52
C GLU A 93 -45.50 -10.30 7.93
N GLY A 94 -45.79 -9.11 8.46
CA GLY A 94 -44.75 -8.30 9.11
C GLY A 94 -43.98 -9.16 10.12
N TYR A 95 -42.70 -8.85 10.36
CA TYR A 95 -41.81 -9.62 11.25
C TYR A 95 -42.59 -10.17 12.45
N PRO A 96 -42.86 -11.50 12.50
CA PRO A 96 -43.51 -12.07 13.66
C PRO A 96 -42.63 -11.80 14.89
N PRO A 97 -43.15 -11.88 16.12
CA PRO A 97 -42.30 -11.93 17.29
C PRO A 97 -41.44 -13.19 17.21
N VAL A 98 -40.32 -13.11 16.49
CA VAL A 98 -39.37 -14.20 16.38
C VAL A 98 -38.64 -14.24 17.71
N GLU A 99 -38.76 -15.36 18.40
CA GLU A 99 -37.97 -15.62 19.60
C GLU A 99 -36.49 -15.48 19.24
N TYR A 100 -35.75 -14.72 20.05
CA TYR A 100 -34.33 -14.54 19.82
C TYR A 100 -33.61 -15.86 20.04
N VAL A 101 -33.03 -16.41 18.98
CA VAL A 101 -32.28 -17.68 18.96
C VAL A 101 -30.82 -17.48 18.57
N GLY A 102 -30.37 -16.22 18.56
CA GLY A 102 -29.00 -15.83 18.24
C GLY A 102 -27.99 -16.09 19.35
N PRO A 103 -26.71 -15.79 19.08
CA PRO A 103 -25.62 -15.98 20.05
C PRO A 103 -25.77 -15.08 21.27
N VAL A 104 -25.25 -15.50 22.43
CA VAL A 104 -25.26 -14.66 23.63
C VAL A 104 -23.82 -14.31 24.00
N ALA A 105 -23.53 -13.01 24.10
CA ALA A 105 -22.23 -12.50 24.51
C ALA A 105 -21.95 -12.77 26.00
N LYS A 106 -20.71 -13.13 26.34
CA LYS A 106 -20.19 -13.09 27.71
C LYS A 106 -19.34 -11.84 27.86
N CYS A 107 -19.82 -10.89 28.67
CA CYS A 107 -19.15 -9.62 28.91
C CYS A 107 -18.73 -9.47 30.37
N GLU A 108 -17.56 -8.88 30.58
CA GLU A 108 -17.02 -8.57 31.90
C GLU A 108 -16.54 -7.12 31.93
N ASP A 109 -16.94 -6.37 32.96
CA ASP A 109 -16.38 -5.05 33.25
C ASP A 109 -15.06 -5.23 34.03
N LYS A 110 -13.95 -4.84 33.40
CA LYS A 110 -12.60 -4.92 33.94
C LYS A 110 -12.22 -3.70 34.78
N GLY A 111 -13.16 -2.76 34.99
CA GLY A 111 -12.93 -1.49 35.65
C GLY A 111 -12.26 -0.44 34.75
N THR A 112 -11.39 -0.83 33.82
CA THR A 112 -10.77 0.07 32.81
C THR A 112 -11.48 0.03 31.46
N HIS A 113 -12.07 -1.10 31.12
CA HIS A 113 -12.80 -1.36 29.88
C HIS A 113 -13.79 -2.51 30.10
N ILE A 114 -14.72 -2.69 29.18
CA ILE A 114 -15.59 -3.85 29.10
C ILE A 114 -15.04 -4.77 28.01
N TYR A 115 -14.91 -6.05 28.31
CA TYR A 115 -14.44 -7.07 27.38
C TYR A 115 -15.53 -8.11 27.16
N CYS A 116 -15.88 -8.36 25.90
CA CYS A 116 -16.90 -9.32 25.50
C CYS A 116 -16.33 -10.37 24.53
N ILE A 117 -16.68 -11.64 24.79
CA ILE A 117 -16.35 -12.80 23.94
C ILE A 117 -17.56 -13.73 23.80
N SER A 118 -17.50 -14.59 22.78
CA SER A 118 -18.54 -15.57 22.49
C SER A 118 -18.77 -16.50 23.67
N SER A 119 -20.02 -16.88 23.89
CA SER A 119 -20.33 -17.94 24.85
C SER A 119 -19.97 -19.33 24.34
N THR A 120 -19.82 -19.49 23.02
CA THR A 120 -19.69 -20.78 22.33
C THR A 120 -18.39 -20.95 21.54
N LEU A 121 -17.75 -19.86 21.09
CA LEU A 121 -16.46 -19.89 20.40
C LEU A 121 -15.31 -19.56 21.37
N ALA A 122 -14.15 -20.19 21.16
CA ALA A 122 -12.97 -19.93 21.98
C ALA A 122 -12.30 -18.60 21.55
N PRO A 123 -11.73 -17.81 22.49
CA PRO A 123 -10.98 -16.61 22.11
C PRO A 123 -9.71 -16.99 21.32
N PRO A 124 -9.16 -16.07 20.51
CA PRO A 124 -7.90 -16.30 19.80
C PRO A 124 -6.75 -16.57 20.78
N THR A 125 -5.96 -17.63 20.58
CA THR A 125 -4.72 -17.86 21.34
C THR A 125 -3.59 -16.96 20.81
N THR A 126 -2.63 -16.60 21.66
CA THR A 126 -1.46 -15.78 21.29
C THR A 126 -0.58 -16.40 20.20
N GLU A 127 -0.69 -17.72 19.98
CA GLU A 127 0.04 -18.46 18.94
C GLU A 127 -0.45 -18.14 17.52
N ILE A 128 -1.72 -17.75 17.33
CA ILE A 128 -2.28 -17.37 16.01
C ILE A 128 -1.57 -16.16 15.40
N PHE A 129 -1.01 -15.30 16.26
CA PHE A 129 -0.30 -14.08 15.86
C PHE A 129 1.22 -14.27 15.83
N SER A 130 1.69 -15.52 15.92
CA SER A 130 3.11 -15.88 15.85
C SER A 130 3.50 -16.20 14.41
N LEU A 131 4.65 -15.67 13.95
CA LEU A 131 5.25 -16.02 12.66
C LEU A 131 5.56 -17.53 12.61
N ASN A 132 5.31 -18.19 11.47
CA ASN A 132 5.69 -19.59 11.27
C ASN A 132 7.22 -19.74 11.20
N ALA A 133 7.71 -20.98 11.33
CA ALA A 133 9.14 -21.36 11.36
C ALA A 133 9.97 -20.90 10.15
N ASP A 134 9.32 -20.47 9.08
CA ASP A 134 9.85 -20.00 7.81
C ASP A 134 9.66 -18.47 7.60
N PHE A 135 9.26 -17.73 8.64
CA PHE A 135 9.04 -16.27 8.60
C PHE A 135 7.90 -15.85 7.67
N SER A 136 7.13 -16.82 7.18
CA SER A 136 5.85 -16.55 6.57
C SER A 136 4.85 -16.12 7.65
N LEU A 137 4.02 -15.13 7.33
CA LEU A 137 2.81 -14.89 8.11
C LEU A 137 2.04 -16.22 8.19
N PRO A 138 1.46 -16.61 9.34
CA PRO A 138 0.56 -17.76 9.38
C PRO A 138 -0.38 -17.63 8.20
N GLU A 139 -0.46 -18.70 7.39
CA GLU A 139 -1.13 -18.68 6.09
C GLU A 139 -2.49 -18.02 6.32
N TRP A 140 -2.70 -16.83 5.76
CA TRP A 140 -3.96 -16.11 5.89
C TRP A 140 -4.98 -16.99 5.19
N THR A 141 -5.68 -17.79 5.98
CA THR A 141 -6.14 -19.07 5.47
C THR A 141 -7.27 -18.80 4.47
N LYS A 142 -7.21 -19.51 3.35
CA LYS A 142 -8.39 -19.72 2.49
C LYS A 142 -9.44 -20.59 3.21
N GLU A 143 -9.17 -21.02 4.43
CA GLU A 143 -10.00 -21.86 5.28
C GLU A 143 -10.67 -21.04 6.39
N ALA A 144 -11.81 -21.51 6.90
CA ALA A 144 -12.52 -20.84 7.97
C ALA A 144 -11.74 -20.99 9.30
N ASN A 145 -11.85 -20.01 10.19
CA ASN A 145 -11.37 -20.14 11.58
C ASN A 145 -12.55 -20.13 12.57
N ASP A 146 -12.41 -20.86 13.68
CA ASP A 146 -13.47 -21.06 14.67
C ASP A 146 -13.28 -20.21 15.95
N TYR A 147 -12.54 -19.10 15.86
CA TYR A 147 -12.32 -18.20 17.01
C TYR A 147 -13.50 -17.25 17.23
N SER A 148 -13.68 -16.82 18.48
CA SER A 148 -14.57 -15.72 18.81
C SER A 148 -13.98 -14.41 18.29
N PRO A 149 -14.77 -13.53 17.65
CA PRO A 149 -14.38 -12.13 17.56
C PRO A 149 -14.36 -11.53 18.97
N GLU A 150 -13.61 -10.43 19.14
CA GLU A 150 -13.41 -9.79 20.45
C GLU A 150 -13.95 -8.37 20.43
N VAL A 151 -14.77 -8.00 21.41
CA VAL A 151 -15.29 -6.63 21.54
C VAL A 151 -14.79 -5.99 22.82
N PHE A 152 -14.24 -4.79 22.67
CA PHE A 152 -13.72 -3.97 23.75
C PHE A 152 -14.49 -2.65 23.77
N CYS A 153 -15.18 -2.36 24.87
CA CYS A 153 -15.86 -1.08 25.04
C CYS A 153 -15.22 -0.27 26.16
N SER A 154 -15.26 1.06 26.07
CA SER A 154 -14.87 1.90 27.21
C SER A 154 -15.80 1.67 28.40
N ASN A 155 -15.29 1.81 29.62
CA ASN A 155 -16.02 1.52 30.86
C ASN A 155 -17.17 2.50 31.18
N ASP A 156 -17.28 3.59 30.43
CA ASP A 156 -18.41 4.53 30.46
C ASP A 156 -19.51 4.14 29.45
N TYR A 157 -19.42 2.98 28.79
CA TYR A 157 -20.45 2.41 27.94
C TYR A 157 -21.19 1.27 28.67
N PRO A 158 -22.49 1.01 28.43
CA PRO A 158 -23.17 -0.08 29.13
C PRO A 158 -22.74 -1.49 28.69
N VAL A 159 -22.55 -2.39 29.67
CA VAL A 159 -22.09 -3.78 29.45
C VAL A 159 -23.00 -4.57 28.51
N GLU A 160 -24.32 -4.51 28.67
CA GLU A 160 -25.23 -5.27 27.79
C GLU A 160 -25.20 -4.71 26.36
N ALA A 161 -25.10 -3.39 26.21
CA ALA A 161 -24.99 -2.76 24.90
C ALA A 161 -23.65 -3.10 24.22
N CYS A 162 -22.56 -3.26 24.98
CA CYS A 162 -21.30 -3.81 24.48
C CYS A 162 -21.48 -5.24 23.96
N GLY A 163 -22.21 -6.08 24.71
CA GLY A 163 -22.54 -7.44 24.30
C GLY A 163 -23.34 -7.51 23.00
N TRP A 164 -24.30 -6.61 22.79
CA TRP A 164 -25.09 -6.58 21.54
C TRP A 164 -24.27 -6.27 20.29
N HIS A 165 -23.12 -5.58 20.43
CA HIS A 165 -22.19 -5.42 19.31
C HIS A 165 -21.56 -6.76 18.92
N LEU A 166 -21.12 -7.55 19.91
CA LEU A 166 -20.54 -8.87 19.67
C LEU A 166 -21.56 -9.81 19.03
N GLU A 167 -22.80 -9.82 19.52
CA GLU A 167 -23.86 -10.66 18.94
C GLU A 167 -24.13 -10.32 17.47
N ALA A 168 -24.18 -9.03 17.12
CA ALA A 168 -24.34 -8.59 15.73
C ALA A 168 -23.12 -8.97 14.87
N LEU A 169 -21.92 -8.87 15.43
CA LEU A 169 -20.66 -9.22 14.79
C LEU A 169 -20.57 -10.72 14.46
N GLU A 170 -20.91 -11.59 15.43
CA GLU A 170 -20.96 -13.05 15.23
C GLU A 170 -21.97 -13.45 14.15
N VAL A 171 -23.15 -12.82 14.15
CA VAL A 171 -24.15 -13.11 13.12
C VAL A 171 -23.68 -12.63 11.74
N ALA A 172 -23.08 -11.44 11.63
CA ALA A 172 -22.51 -10.96 10.38
C ALA A 172 -21.44 -11.93 9.83
N ILE A 173 -20.53 -12.38 10.70
CA ILE A 173 -19.50 -13.37 10.38
C ILE A 173 -20.14 -14.69 9.90
N SER A 174 -21.28 -15.11 10.45
CA SER A 174 -21.98 -16.32 9.99
C SER A 174 -22.49 -16.24 8.54
N TYR A 175 -22.74 -15.04 8.01
CA TYR A 175 -23.15 -14.81 6.61
C TYR A 175 -21.97 -14.55 5.68
N PHE A 176 -20.98 -13.77 6.13
CA PHE A 176 -19.85 -13.38 5.28
C PHE A 176 -18.69 -14.38 5.34
N GLY A 177 -18.59 -15.17 6.40
CA GLY A 177 -17.46 -16.05 6.69
C GLY A 177 -16.54 -15.50 7.76
N HIS A 178 -15.80 -16.40 8.40
CA HIS A 178 -14.77 -16.07 9.38
C HIS A 178 -13.40 -16.55 8.88
N ARG A 179 -12.56 -15.63 8.42
CA ARG A 179 -11.24 -15.96 7.86
C ARG A 179 -10.08 -15.44 8.70
N ASN A 180 -10.29 -14.42 9.53
CA ASN A 180 -9.29 -13.83 10.43
C ASN A 180 -9.90 -13.40 11.77
N SER A 181 -9.06 -13.15 12.79
CA SER A 181 -9.49 -12.52 14.05
C SER A 181 -10.06 -11.12 13.78
N ILE A 182 -11.23 -10.82 14.33
CA ILE A 182 -11.87 -9.50 14.25
C ILE A 182 -11.97 -8.89 15.65
N GLU A 183 -11.42 -7.70 15.81
CA GLU A 183 -11.59 -6.89 17.01
C GLU A 183 -12.55 -5.72 16.76
N LEU A 184 -13.40 -5.38 17.72
CA LEU A 184 -14.25 -4.19 17.67
C LEU A 184 -14.05 -3.32 18.91
N TRP A 185 -13.66 -2.07 18.69
CA TRP A 185 -13.35 -1.09 19.72
C TRP A 185 -14.45 -0.02 19.77
N VAL A 186 -15.23 0.02 20.85
CA VAL A 186 -16.34 0.95 21.04
C VAL A 186 -16.00 1.97 22.11
N VAL A 187 -16.02 3.26 21.77
CA VAL A 187 -15.62 4.32 22.72
C VAL A 187 -16.76 5.27 23.06
N GLY A 188 -16.94 5.48 24.36
CA GLY A 188 -17.86 6.39 25.02
C GLY A 188 -17.41 7.85 24.98
N PRO A 189 -18.16 8.79 25.58
CA PRO A 189 -17.82 10.21 25.60
C PRO A 189 -16.61 10.57 26.49
N SER A 190 -16.28 9.75 27.51
CA SER A 190 -15.32 10.12 28.55
C SER A 190 -13.88 10.07 28.05
N VAL A 191 -13.13 11.13 28.34
CA VAL A 191 -11.69 11.22 28.04
C VAL A 191 -10.92 10.16 28.83
N ASP A 192 -11.19 10.04 30.13
CA ASP A 192 -10.54 9.06 31.02
C ASP A 192 -10.84 7.62 30.57
N ALA A 193 -12.08 7.35 30.13
CA ALA A 193 -12.46 6.04 29.64
C ALA A 193 -11.78 5.70 28.29
N ARG A 194 -11.64 6.70 27.41
CA ARG A 194 -10.86 6.59 26.16
C ARG A 194 -9.38 6.38 26.43
N GLU A 195 -8.79 7.03 27.43
CA GLU A 195 -7.41 6.80 27.88
C GLU A 195 -7.20 5.36 28.33
N ASN A 196 -8.07 4.87 29.20
CA ASN A 196 -8.03 3.48 29.66
C ASN A 196 -8.17 2.48 28.49
N LEU A 197 -9.15 2.69 27.61
CA LEU A 197 -9.39 1.82 26.45
C LEU A 197 -8.21 1.86 25.47
N SER A 198 -7.63 3.04 25.24
CA SER A 198 -6.43 3.23 24.41
C SER A 198 -5.25 2.46 24.97
N THR A 199 -5.00 2.53 26.28
CA THR A 199 -3.94 1.74 26.91
C THR A 199 -4.18 0.24 26.75
N VAL A 200 -5.42 -0.22 26.86
CA VAL A 200 -5.78 -1.64 26.66
C VAL A 200 -5.52 -2.07 25.21
N MET A 201 -6.01 -1.29 24.23
CA MET A 201 -5.79 -1.52 22.80
C MET A 201 -4.30 -1.61 22.48
N CYS A 202 -3.53 -0.64 22.93
CA CYS A 202 -2.10 -0.57 22.64
C CYS A 202 -1.31 -1.68 23.33
N ASN A 203 -1.65 -2.04 24.57
CA ASN A 203 -1.05 -3.20 25.24
C ASN A 203 -1.39 -4.50 24.51
N LEU A 204 -2.64 -4.67 24.07
CA LEU A 204 -3.09 -5.87 23.37
C LEU A 204 -2.41 -6.02 22.02
N HIS A 205 -2.38 -4.95 21.21
CA HIS A 205 -1.74 -4.94 19.90
C HIS A 205 -0.24 -5.17 19.98
N ALA A 206 0.42 -4.60 21.02
CA ALA A 206 1.82 -4.88 21.33
C ALA A 206 2.03 -6.36 21.72
N THR A 207 1.14 -6.93 22.53
CA THR A 207 1.24 -8.33 23.00
C THR A 207 1.00 -9.33 21.86
N LYS A 208 0.01 -9.07 21.01
CA LYS A 208 -0.30 -9.91 19.86
C LYS A 208 0.73 -9.77 18.74
N LYS A 209 1.78 -8.92 18.88
CA LYS A 209 2.77 -8.61 17.82
C LYS A 209 2.11 -8.18 16.49
N ILE A 210 0.84 -7.79 16.56
CA ILE A 210 -0.04 -7.37 15.47
C ILE A 210 0.50 -6.10 14.82
N THR A 211 1.25 -5.32 15.61
CA THR A 211 2.06 -4.21 15.14
C THR A 211 3.48 -4.41 15.62
N GLN A 212 4.35 -4.94 14.77
CA GLN A 212 5.80 -4.88 15.00
C GLN A 212 6.36 -3.43 15.06
N ARG A 213 5.50 -2.40 15.02
CA ARG A 213 5.85 -1.00 14.71
C ARG A 213 5.05 0.09 15.40
N LEU A 214 4.12 -0.23 16.31
CA LEU A 214 3.55 0.78 17.19
C LEU A 214 3.98 0.41 18.59
N ASP A 215 5.01 1.07 19.10
CA ASP A 215 5.20 1.03 20.55
C ASP A 215 3.94 1.59 21.23
N LYS A 216 3.77 1.22 22.49
CA LYS A 216 2.56 1.60 23.24
C LYS A 216 2.29 3.11 23.19
N ALA A 217 3.33 3.94 23.24
CA ALA A 217 3.20 5.39 23.25
C ALA A 217 2.80 5.95 21.87
N GLN A 218 3.30 5.36 20.78
CA GLN A 218 2.89 5.71 19.42
C GLN A 218 1.43 5.34 19.16
N CYS A 219 1.01 4.14 19.57
CA CYS A 219 -0.39 3.74 19.50
C CYS A 219 -1.29 4.67 20.35
N GLU A 220 -0.89 4.97 21.59
CA GLU A 220 -1.63 5.89 22.46
C GLU A 220 -1.70 7.32 21.88
N SER A 221 -0.64 7.79 21.23
CA SER A 221 -0.60 9.08 20.55
C SER A 221 -1.48 9.13 19.31
N LEU A 222 -1.54 8.05 18.51
CA LEU A 222 -2.45 7.96 17.37
C LEU A 222 -3.90 8.03 17.83
N ASN A 223 -4.22 7.31 18.91
CA ASN A 223 -5.54 7.32 19.55
C ASN A 223 -5.96 8.68 20.12
N LEU A 224 -5.07 9.68 20.13
CA LEU A 224 -5.34 11.07 20.50
C LEU A 224 -5.48 12.02 19.29
N ASP A 225 -5.10 11.60 18.08
CA ASP A 225 -5.10 12.46 16.91
C ASP A 225 -6.48 12.50 16.23
N ARG A 226 -7.16 13.63 16.36
CA ARG A 226 -8.47 13.89 15.74
C ARG A 226 -8.46 13.88 14.21
N ASN A 227 -7.31 14.06 13.59
CA ASN A 227 -7.17 14.07 12.13
C ASN A 227 -6.91 12.67 11.56
N LYS A 228 -6.64 11.67 12.42
CA LYS A 228 -6.37 10.28 12.03
C LYS A 228 -7.59 9.38 12.16
N MET A 229 -8.74 9.94 12.54
CA MET A 229 -9.99 9.21 12.74
C MET A 229 -9.91 8.10 13.79
N GLU A 230 -8.95 8.12 14.73
CA GLU A 230 -8.77 7.06 15.74
C GLU A 230 -9.72 7.22 16.95
N LEU A 231 -9.49 6.50 18.06
CA LEU A 231 -10.34 6.52 19.26
C LEU A 231 -10.81 7.91 19.72
N GLU A 232 -9.97 8.96 19.66
CA GLU A 232 -10.41 10.33 20.01
C GLU A 232 -11.47 10.89 19.06
N THR A 233 -11.39 10.61 17.75
CA THR A 233 -12.43 11.02 16.79
C THR A 233 -13.77 10.35 17.11
N PHE A 234 -13.74 9.06 17.44
CA PHE A 234 -14.94 8.32 17.85
C PHE A 234 -15.45 8.77 19.22
N ARG A 235 -14.57 9.10 20.16
CA ARG A 235 -14.94 9.67 21.47
C ARG A 235 -15.65 11.02 21.30
N VAL A 236 -15.10 11.91 20.47
CA VAL A 236 -15.75 13.20 20.14
C VAL A 236 -17.09 12.99 19.45
N ALA A 237 -17.21 12.00 18.57
CA ALA A 237 -18.49 11.66 17.95
C ALA A 237 -19.51 11.15 18.99
N SER A 238 -19.08 10.34 19.97
CA SER A 238 -19.90 9.88 21.09
C SER A 238 -20.31 11.03 22.02
N GLU A 239 -19.38 11.92 22.38
CA GLU A 239 -19.65 13.11 23.18
C GLU A 239 -20.62 14.07 22.47
N THR A 240 -20.42 14.29 21.17
CA THR A 240 -21.30 15.13 20.34
C THR A 240 -22.68 14.53 20.26
N ALA A 241 -22.77 13.22 19.99
CA ALA A 241 -24.04 12.51 19.96
C ALA A 241 -24.77 12.71 21.28
N GLN A 242 -24.09 12.49 22.41
CA GLN A 242 -24.67 12.56 23.75
C GLN A 242 -25.09 13.97 24.17
N SER A 243 -24.23 14.96 23.93
CA SER A 243 -24.49 16.35 24.30
C SER A 243 -25.56 17.00 23.43
N GLN A 244 -25.52 16.76 22.11
CA GLN A 244 -26.42 17.40 21.15
C GLN A 244 -27.68 16.59 20.84
N LYS A 245 -27.78 15.35 21.32
CA LYS A 245 -28.91 14.44 21.10
C LYS A 245 -29.15 14.14 19.61
N VAL A 246 -28.06 13.94 18.87
CA VAL A 246 -28.04 13.64 17.43
C VAL A 246 -27.27 12.35 17.17
N PRO A 247 -27.40 11.72 15.99
CA PRO A 247 -26.52 10.64 15.59
C PRO A 247 -25.03 11.04 15.68
N PRO A 248 -24.14 10.10 16.03
CA PRO A 248 -22.71 10.31 15.93
C PRO A 248 -22.33 10.85 14.54
N THR A 249 -21.48 11.88 14.52
CA THR A 249 -20.98 12.47 13.26
C THR A 249 -20.07 11.52 12.50
N GLN A 250 -19.54 10.50 13.18
CA GLN A 250 -18.71 9.45 12.62
C GLN A 250 -19.48 8.12 12.66
N LYS A 251 -19.54 7.38 11.54
CA LYS A 251 -20.09 6.01 11.50
C LYS A 251 -19.02 5.00 11.92
N VAL A 252 -19.43 3.78 12.26
CA VAL A 252 -18.54 2.62 12.48
C VAL A 252 -17.60 2.49 11.29
N LYS A 253 -16.31 2.20 11.52
CA LYS A 253 -15.34 2.03 10.44
C LYS A 253 -14.42 0.85 10.66
N TYR A 254 -14.23 0.07 9.61
CA TYR A 254 -13.15 -0.87 9.44
C TYR A 254 -11.81 -0.14 9.39
N ARG A 255 -10.87 -0.62 10.19
CA ARG A 255 -9.52 -0.11 10.36
C ARG A 255 -8.51 -1.25 10.28
N GLY A 256 -8.77 -2.27 9.48
CA GLY A 256 -7.86 -3.39 9.30
C GLY A 256 -7.06 -3.35 8.02
N ASN A 257 -6.03 -4.19 7.94
CA ASN A 257 -5.54 -4.72 6.68
C ASN A 257 -4.69 -5.97 6.94
N ARG A 258 -4.42 -6.75 5.89
CA ARG A 258 -3.53 -7.92 5.97
C ARG A 258 -2.13 -7.57 6.47
N TRP A 259 -1.67 -6.34 6.22
CA TRP A 259 -0.39 -5.81 6.67
C TRP A 259 -0.28 -5.69 8.19
N TRP A 260 -1.37 -5.32 8.86
CA TRP A 260 -1.46 -5.20 10.32
C TRP A 260 -1.77 -6.54 10.97
N LEU A 261 -1.80 -7.64 10.20
CA LEU A 261 -2.17 -8.97 10.67
C LEU A 261 -3.50 -9.00 11.45
N MET A 262 -4.36 -8.00 11.20
CA MET A 262 -5.56 -7.78 11.97
C MET A 262 -6.58 -7.00 11.15
N HIS A 263 -7.81 -7.46 11.27
CA HIS A 263 -8.94 -6.64 10.99
C HIS A 263 -9.53 -6.16 12.31
N TYR A 264 -9.56 -4.85 12.51
CA TYR A 264 -10.30 -4.27 13.61
C TYR A 264 -11.27 -3.23 13.11
N ILE A 265 -12.30 -2.99 13.89
CA ILE A 265 -13.37 -2.06 13.63
C ILE A 265 -13.40 -1.10 14.81
N GLU A 266 -13.57 0.19 14.54
CA GLU A 266 -13.76 1.22 15.55
C GLU A 266 -15.17 1.79 15.44
N SER A 267 -15.77 2.08 16.58
CA SER A 267 -17.14 2.55 16.68
C SER A 267 -17.28 3.64 17.76
N PRO A 268 -18.10 4.68 17.51
CA PRO A 268 -18.62 5.47 18.62
C PRO A 268 -19.72 4.66 19.33
N ILE A 269 -20.36 5.25 20.35
CA ILE A 269 -21.53 4.65 20.97
C ILE A 269 -22.62 4.39 19.93
N ALA A 270 -23.14 3.15 19.92
CA ALA A 270 -24.31 2.81 19.13
C ALA A 270 -25.57 3.41 19.78
N ILE A 271 -25.94 4.63 19.42
CA ILE A 271 -27.12 5.30 20.00
C ILE A 271 -28.42 4.49 19.78
N GLY A 272 -28.50 3.68 18.73
CA GLY A 272 -29.63 2.78 18.49
C GLY A 272 -29.81 1.70 19.55
N PHE A 273 -28.75 1.42 20.32
CA PHE A 273 -28.77 0.49 21.46
C PHE A 273 -29.17 1.18 22.76
N LEU A 274 -29.06 2.50 22.85
CA LEU A 274 -29.28 3.25 24.08
C LEU A 274 -30.67 3.90 24.09
N ASN A 275 -31.46 3.65 25.13
CA ASN A 275 -32.68 4.41 25.39
C ASN A 275 -32.93 4.57 26.90
N LYS A 276 -33.90 5.42 27.26
CA LYS A 276 -34.27 5.67 28.66
C LYS A 276 -34.89 4.45 29.36
N ASP A 277 -35.45 3.53 28.59
CA ASP A 277 -36.15 2.35 29.11
C ASP A 277 -35.13 1.29 29.60
N ASN A 278 -33.97 1.21 28.94
CA ASN A 278 -32.88 0.30 29.27
C ASN A 278 -31.78 1.00 30.10
N TYR A 279 -31.59 2.32 29.92
CA TYR A 279 -30.55 3.09 30.59
C TYR A 279 -31.01 4.52 30.92
N SER A 280 -31.39 4.77 32.18
CA SER A 280 -31.95 6.05 32.64
C SER A 280 -31.05 7.27 32.42
N ASN A 281 -29.73 7.08 32.45
CA ASN A 281 -28.73 8.15 32.23
C ASN A 281 -28.60 8.54 30.75
N TYR A 282 -29.15 7.72 29.86
CA TYR A 282 -29.18 7.91 28.42
C TYR A 282 -30.61 8.26 28.02
N SER A 283 -31.05 9.46 28.40
CA SER A 283 -32.38 10.01 28.12
C SER A 283 -32.54 10.42 26.64
N TRP A 284 -32.56 9.44 25.74
CA TRP A 284 -32.74 9.65 24.30
C TRP A 284 -34.21 9.61 23.89
N ASP A 285 -34.96 10.66 24.17
CA ASP A 285 -36.08 11.04 23.29
C ASP A 285 -35.47 11.92 22.20
N CYS A 286 -34.81 11.31 21.22
CA CYS A 286 -34.18 12.02 20.11
C CYS A 286 -35.29 12.44 19.11
N PRO A 287 -35.59 13.75 18.94
CA PRO A 287 -36.77 14.19 18.21
C PRO A 287 -36.55 14.34 16.70
N LYS A 288 -35.31 14.18 16.20
CA LYS A 288 -34.94 14.31 14.79
C LYS A 288 -33.83 13.31 14.41
N ASN A 289 -34.14 12.36 13.52
CA ASN A 289 -33.18 11.49 12.82
C ASN A 289 -32.36 10.53 13.70
N CYS A 290 -32.96 9.74 14.58
CA CYS A 290 -32.20 8.78 15.39
C CYS A 290 -31.87 7.52 14.59
N MET A 291 -30.65 7.01 14.77
CA MET A 291 -30.24 5.69 14.30
C MET A 291 -31.01 4.62 15.09
N SER A 292 -31.69 3.70 14.42
CA SER A 292 -32.38 2.58 15.08
C SER A 292 -31.39 1.51 15.54
N GLY A 293 -31.84 0.59 16.40
CA GLY A 293 -31.05 -0.60 16.75
C GLY A 293 -30.67 -1.41 15.51
N ALA A 294 -31.60 -1.55 14.56
CA ALA A 294 -31.32 -2.16 13.26
C ALA A 294 -30.24 -1.43 12.45
N GLU A 295 -30.28 -0.09 12.40
CA GLU A 295 -29.27 0.67 11.64
C GLU A 295 -27.88 0.55 12.28
N ALA A 296 -27.80 0.53 13.62
CA ALA A 296 -26.55 0.25 14.33
C ALA A 296 -26.02 -1.17 14.03
N GLN A 297 -26.89 -2.18 13.99
CA GLN A 297 -26.52 -3.54 13.60
C GLN A 297 -26.05 -3.61 12.14
N LYS A 298 -26.69 -2.86 11.24
CA LYS A 298 -26.33 -2.81 9.81
C LYS A 298 -24.92 -2.28 9.59
N GLU A 299 -24.54 -1.23 10.31
CA GLU A 299 -23.18 -0.69 10.24
C GLU A 299 -22.13 -1.74 10.64
N ILE A 300 -22.42 -2.59 11.64
CA ILE A 300 -21.54 -3.72 11.98
C ILE A 300 -21.43 -4.71 10.81
N PHE A 301 -22.55 -5.10 10.20
CA PHE A 301 -22.56 -6.01 9.04
C PHE A 301 -21.75 -5.44 7.86
N ARG A 302 -21.88 -4.13 7.60
CA ARG A 302 -21.18 -3.40 6.55
C ARG A 302 -19.67 -3.44 6.75
N GLU A 303 -19.19 -3.14 7.95
CA GLU A 303 -17.75 -3.13 8.25
C GLU A 303 -17.14 -4.54 8.34
N VAL A 304 -17.93 -5.55 8.74
CA VAL A 304 -17.54 -6.97 8.59
C VAL A 304 -17.38 -7.33 7.12
N PHE A 305 -18.26 -6.87 6.24
CA PHE A 305 -18.07 -7.11 4.81
C PHE A 305 -16.77 -6.47 4.30
N HIS A 306 -16.44 -5.24 4.72
CA HIS A 306 -15.15 -4.61 4.40
C HIS A 306 -13.94 -5.42 4.88
N THR A 307 -14.05 -6.03 6.07
CA THR A 307 -13.07 -6.98 6.61
C THR A 307 -12.92 -8.21 5.71
N ILE A 308 -14.04 -8.84 5.34
CA ILE A 308 -14.05 -10.09 4.58
C ILE A 308 -13.66 -9.89 3.12
N ARG A 309 -14.08 -8.83 2.43
CA ARG A 309 -13.60 -8.59 1.05
C ARG A 309 -12.08 -8.44 0.99
N GLN A 310 -11.50 -7.79 2.00
CA GLN A 310 -10.05 -7.66 2.12
C GLN A 310 -9.43 -9.04 2.32
N SER A 311 -10.11 -9.95 3.04
CA SER A 311 -9.71 -11.36 3.27
C SER A 311 -9.48 -12.20 2.00
N PHE A 312 -9.99 -11.77 0.84
CA PHE A 312 -9.83 -12.49 -0.42
C PHE A 312 -8.59 -12.08 -1.23
N ILE A 313 -7.94 -10.96 -0.88
CA ILE A 313 -6.71 -10.53 -1.55
C ILE A 313 -5.52 -11.17 -0.82
N GLY A 314 -4.88 -12.13 -1.49
CA GLY A 314 -3.71 -12.88 -1.04
C GLY A 314 -2.46 -12.01 -0.87
N SER A 315 -2.32 -11.02 -1.74
CA SER A 315 -1.20 -10.10 -1.76
C SER A 315 -1.09 -9.32 -0.46
N GLN A 316 0.12 -9.29 0.06
CA GLN A 316 0.54 -8.35 1.09
C GLN A 316 0.98 -7.03 0.47
N ASP A 317 0.94 -6.77 -0.83
CA ASP A 317 1.30 -5.48 -1.40
C ASP A 317 0.14 -4.48 -1.26
N TRP A 318 0.36 -3.34 -0.61
CA TRP A 318 -0.67 -2.30 -0.47
C TRP A 318 -1.14 -1.78 -1.83
N GLN A 319 -0.25 -1.68 -2.82
CA GLN A 319 -0.59 -1.19 -4.16
C GLN A 319 -1.54 -2.16 -4.85
N VAL A 320 -1.29 -3.47 -4.72
CA VAL A 320 -2.23 -4.48 -5.21
C VAL A 320 -3.55 -4.33 -4.48
N ARG A 321 -3.56 -4.28 -3.15
CA ARG A 321 -4.78 -4.25 -2.30
C ARG A 321 -5.63 -2.98 -2.38
N ASP A 322 -5.02 -1.85 -2.71
CA ASP A 322 -5.66 -0.54 -2.83
C ASP A 322 -5.77 -0.07 -4.30
N SER A 323 -5.25 -0.87 -5.25
CA SER A 323 -5.48 -0.61 -6.66
C SER A 323 -6.95 -0.72 -7.00
N THR A 324 -7.39 0.09 -7.96
CA THR A 324 -8.73 -0.04 -8.55
C THR A 324 -8.96 -1.44 -9.14
N ASP A 325 -7.89 -2.18 -9.46
CA ASP A 325 -7.98 -3.55 -9.97
C ASP A 325 -8.39 -4.57 -8.91
N THR A 326 -8.11 -4.36 -7.62
CA THR A 326 -8.57 -5.27 -6.55
C THR A 326 -9.61 -4.66 -5.63
N THR A 327 -9.73 -3.32 -5.59
CA THR A 327 -10.79 -2.66 -4.83
C THR A 327 -12.06 -2.49 -5.65
N GLY A 328 -11.90 -2.31 -6.97
CA GLY A 328 -12.93 -1.74 -7.82
C GLY A 328 -13.13 -0.24 -7.57
N PRO A 329 -14.02 0.40 -8.35
CA PRO A 329 -14.42 1.80 -8.14
C PRO A 329 -15.13 1.98 -6.79
N GLN A 330 -15.13 3.22 -6.29
CA GLN A 330 -15.65 3.54 -4.95
C GLN A 330 -17.12 3.13 -4.76
N TRP A 331 -17.96 3.31 -5.79
CA TRP A 331 -19.37 2.87 -5.75
C TRP A 331 -19.52 1.36 -5.53
N TRP A 332 -18.60 0.54 -6.04
CA TRP A 332 -18.65 -0.90 -5.82
C TRP A 332 -18.25 -1.25 -4.40
N THR A 333 -17.16 -0.66 -3.91
CA THR A 333 -16.66 -0.93 -2.56
C THR A 333 -17.71 -0.57 -1.50
N GLU A 334 -18.27 0.63 -1.55
CA GLU A 334 -19.24 1.10 -0.57
C GLU A 334 -20.65 0.54 -0.87
N GLY A 335 -21.05 0.47 -2.14
CA GLY A 335 -22.35 -0.05 -2.55
C GLY A 335 -22.55 -1.54 -2.29
N ALA A 336 -21.51 -2.37 -2.50
CA ALA A 336 -21.59 -3.80 -2.21
C ALA A 336 -21.71 -4.06 -0.71
N ALA A 337 -20.96 -3.31 0.11
CA ALA A 337 -21.06 -3.37 1.56
C ALA A 337 -22.47 -2.99 2.04
N GLU A 338 -23.02 -1.89 1.54
CA GLU A 338 -24.37 -1.42 1.87
C GLU A 338 -25.48 -2.38 1.42
N PHE A 339 -25.40 -2.92 0.20
CA PHE A 339 -26.41 -3.84 -0.32
C PHE A 339 -26.41 -5.16 0.45
N LEU A 340 -25.23 -5.78 0.64
CA LEU A 340 -25.12 -7.07 1.31
C LEU A 340 -25.40 -6.98 2.81
N ALA A 341 -24.94 -5.93 3.49
CA ALA A 341 -25.22 -5.72 4.91
C ALA A 341 -26.72 -5.61 5.18
N GLN A 342 -27.44 -4.80 4.40
CA GLN A 342 -28.88 -4.66 4.58
C GLN A 342 -29.64 -5.94 4.23
N SER A 343 -29.23 -6.63 3.17
CA SER A 343 -29.86 -7.90 2.75
C SER A 343 -29.70 -9.00 3.81
N TYR A 344 -28.49 -9.16 4.36
CA TYR A 344 -28.23 -10.18 5.37
C TYR A 344 -28.76 -9.82 6.75
N LEU A 345 -28.80 -8.53 7.13
CA LEU A 345 -29.47 -8.12 8.37
C LEU A 345 -30.98 -8.40 8.31
N ASP A 346 -31.64 -8.09 7.19
CA ASP A 346 -33.08 -8.39 6.99
C ASP A 346 -33.35 -9.89 7.13
N LYS A 347 -32.50 -10.72 6.50
CA LYS A 347 -32.57 -12.18 6.65
C LYS A 347 -32.33 -12.62 8.10
N ALA A 348 -31.28 -12.14 8.75
CA ALA A 348 -30.92 -12.51 10.11
C ALA A 348 -32.03 -12.19 11.13
N ARG A 349 -32.74 -11.08 10.90
CA ARG A 349 -33.90 -10.68 11.70
C ARG A 349 -35.12 -11.56 11.45
N LYS A 350 -35.38 -11.94 10.20
CA LYS A 350 -36.44 -12.91 9.86
C LYS A 350 -36.16 -14.28 10.47
N ASP A 351 -34.88 -14.65 10.56
CA ASP A 351 -34.41 -15.90 11.15
C ASP A 351 -34.30 -15.84 12.70
N GLY A 352 -34.53 -14.67 13.34
CA GLY A 352 -34.45 -14.51 14.81
C GLY A 352 -33.04 -14.51 15.39
N LEU A 353 -32.01 -14.38 14.54
CA LEU A 353 -30.60 -14.45 14.94
C LEU A 353 -30.08 -13.14 15.53
N VAL A 354 -30.76 -12.02 15.27
CA VAL A 354 -30.35 -10.68 15.73
C VAL A 354 -31.41 -10.10 16.64
N ARG A 355 -31.00 -9.51 17.78
CA ARG A 355 -31.94 -8.91 18.74
C ARG A 355 -32.67 -7.72 18.12
N VAL A 356 -33.97 -7.63 18.41
CA VAL A 356 -34.72 -6.40 18.18
C VAL A 356 -34.47 -5.48 19.37
N ILE A 357 -33.62 -4.48 19.17
CA ILE A 357 -33.22 -3.53 20.22
C ILE A 357 -34.06 -2.25 20.09
N ASN A 358 -34.61 -1.76 21.20
CA ASN A 358 -35.35 -0.49 21.29
C ASN A 358 -36.54 -0.35 20.32
N ALA A 359 -37.18 -1.47 19.96
CA ALA A 359 -38.36 -1.57 19.08
C ALA A 359 -38.21 -0.87 17.70
N ASP A 360 -36.98 -0.66 17.22
CA ASP A 360 -36.68 0.09 15.98
C ASP A 360 -37.50 1.38 15.82
N ARG A 361 -37.66 2.18 16.87
CA ARG A 361 -38.37 3.45 16.75
C ARG A 361 -37.56 4.46 15.91
N THR A 362 -37.68 4.42 14.59
CA THR A 362 -37.31 5.57 13.77
C THR A 362 -38.41 6.63 13.88
N VAL A 363 -38.04 7.85 14.30
CA VAL A 363 -38.87 9.04 14.10
C VAL A 363 -38.20 9.85 12.99
N ALA A 364 -38.54 9.56 11.74
CA ALA A 364 -38.04 10.33 10.60
C ALA A 364 -39.16 11.17 9.98
N LYS A 365 -39.13 12.49 10.25
CA LYS A 365 -39.57 13.48 9.26
C LYS A 365 -38.46 13.61 8.21
N ARG A 366 -38.38 12.69 7.24
CA ARG A 366 -37.56 12.92 6.02
C ARG A 366 -38.33 12.76 4.71
N SER A 367 -39.53 12.20 4.71
CA SER A 367 -40.43 12.25 3.54
C SER A 367 -41.65 13.15 3.81
N PRO A 368 -41.98 14.10 2.92
CA PRO A 368 -43.21 14.90 2.99
C PRO A 368 -44.50 14.04 3.00
N GLU A 369 -44.42 12.80 2.49
CA GLU A 369 -45.59 11.93 2.30
C GLU A 369 -45.94 11.05 3.51
N ARG A 370 -45.06 10.88 4.52
CA ARG A 370 -45.20 9.73 5.45
C ARG A 370 -45.23 9.98 6.95
N GLY A 371 -45.06 11.20 7.43
CA GLY A 371 -45.28 11.55 8.85
C GLY A 371 -44.43 10.75 9.86
N SER A 372 -44.59 11.08 11.14
CA SER A 372 -43.76 10.61 12.26
C SER A 372 -44.29 9.33 12.92
N LYS A 373 -44.20 8.17 12.26
CA LYS A 373 -44.55 6.86 12.86
C LYS A 373 -43.31 5.98 13.06
N PRO A 374 -43.19 5.26 14.20
CA PRO A 374 -42.19 4.20 14.38
C PRO A 374 -42.26 3.19 13.25
N ARG A 375 -41.12 2.77 12.68
CA ARG A 375 -41.07 1.81 11.58
C ARG A 375 -40.17 0.63 11.92
N THR A 376 -40.70 -0.59 11.76
CA THR A 376 -39.89 -1.81 11.73
C THR A 376 -38.90 -1.76 10.57
N TYR A 377 -37.66 -2.15 10.79
CA TYR A 377 -36.64 -2.27 9.74
C TYR A 377 -37.15 -3.17 8.61
N LYS A 378 -37.08 -2.71 7.36
CA LYS A 378 -37.36 -3.51 6.17
C LYS A 378 -36.35 -3.17 5.09
N PHE A 379 -35.69 -4.18 4.54
CA PHE A 379 -34.70 -4.01 3.49
C PHE A 379 -35.20 -3.14 2.32
N GLU A 380 -36.38 -3.45 1.79
CA GLU A 380 -36.95 -2.73 0.64
C GLU A 380 -37.21 -1.26 0.93
N ASP A 381 -37.67 -0.97 2.14
CA ASP A 381 -38.01 0.36 2.58
C ASP A 381 -36.77 1.25 2.70
N ASN A 382 -35.66 0.70 3.21
CA ASN A 382 -34.39 1.41 3.31
C ASN A 382 -33.76 1.61 1.93
N MET A 383 -33.77 0.58 1.07
CA MET A 383 -33.33 0.72 -0.31
C MET A 383 -34.16 1.77 -1.06
N LYS A 384 -35.48 1.82 -0.82
CA LYS A 384 -36.34 2.86 -1.40
C LYS A 384 -35.92 4.28 -0.98
N GLU A 385 -35.54 4.48 0.28
CA GLU A 385 -35.03 5.77 0.74
C GLU A 385 -33.71 6.13 0.05
N LYS A 386 -32.77 5.17 -0.04
CA LYS A 386 -31.49 5.37 -0.72
C LYS A 386 -31.65 5.76 -2.20
N ILE A 387 -32.56 5.16 -2.95
CA ILE A 387 -32.75 5.57 -4.36
C ILE A 387 -33.38 6.96 -4.48
N LEU A 388 -34.29 7.32 -3.57
CA LEU A 388 -34.90 8.65 -3.58
C LEU A 388 -33.87 9.73 -3.24
N ASP A 389 -33.05 9.49 -2.21
CA ASP A 389 -31.97 10.39 -1.80
C ASP A 389 -30.88 10.45 -2.87
N GLY A 390 -30.47 9.31 -3.43
CA GLY A 390 -29.52 9.23 -4.54
C GLY A 390 -29.99 9.98 -5.80
N LEU A 391 -31.25 9.83 -6.20
CA LEU A 391 -31.82 10.56 -7.34
C LEU A 391 -31.97 12.06 -7.07
N ASN A 392 -32.24 12.45 -5.83
CA ASN A 392 -32.25 13.86 -5.44
C ASN A 392 -30.84 14.44 -5.46
N ASN A 393 -29.87 13.72 -4.91
CA ASN A 393 -28.46 14.14 -4.89
C ASN A 393 -27.88 14.22 -6.30
N ARG A 394 -28.26 13.32 -7.22
CA ARG A 394 -27.85 13.38 -8.65
C ARG A 394 -28.24 14.71 -9.33
N LYS A 395 -29.26 15.41 -8.81
CA LYS A 395 -29.67 16.74 -9.31
C LYS A 395 -28.81 17.89 -8.78
N SER A 396 -28.12 17.71 -7.65
CA SER A 396 -27.38 18.78 -6.96
C SER A 396 -25.87 18.55 -6.88
N THR A 397 -25.42 17.30 -6.81
CA THR A 397 -24.02 16.88 -6.64
C THR A 397 -23.67 15.83 -7.67
N CYS A 398 -22.50 15.96 -8.30
CA CYS A 398 -22.02 15.06 -9.35
C CYS A 398 -22.98 14.99 -10.57
N GLN A 399 -23.48 16.16 -10.99
CA GLN A 399 -24.30 16.29 -12.19
C GLN A 399 -23.54 15.80 -13.44
N ASN A 400 -24.24 15.10 -14.33
CA ASN A 400 -23.70 14.56 -15.59
C ASN A 400 -22.56 13.55 -15.41
N GLN A 401 -22.42 12.96 -14.23
CA GLN A 401 -21.52 11.83 -13.99
C GLN A 401 -22.30 10.52 -13.97
N THR A 402 -21.66 9.48 -14.47
CA THR A 402 -22.11 8.09 -14.37
C THR A 402 -21.66 7.48 -13.04
N LEU A 403 -22.26 6.33 -12.66
CA LEU A 403 -21.94 5.64 -11.41
C LEU A 403 -20.43 5.37 -11.22
N GLY A 404 -19.71 5.06 -12.30
CA GLY A 404 -18.26 4.81 -12.27
C GLY A 404 -17.40 6.04 -11.96
N GLU A 405 -17.95 7.25 -12.10
CA GLU A 405 -17.25 8.52 -11.95
C GLU A 405 -17.50 9.20 -10.60
N TYR A 406 -18.45 8.68 -9.80
CA TYR A 406 -18.79 9.26 -8.51
C TYR A 406 -17.60 9.27 -7.56
N ARG A 407 -17.25 10.47 -7.09
CA ARG A 407 -16.25 10.73 -6.05
C ARG A 407 -16.71 11.87 -5.15
N TYR A 408 -16.81 11.59 -3.86
CA TYR A 408 -17.24 12.55 -2.83
C TYR A 408 -18.64 13.16 -3.12
N CYS A 409 -19.56 12.32 -3.59
CA CYS A 409 -20.86 12.73 -4.11
C CYS A 409 -22.00 12.65 -3.08
N ASN A 410 -21.83 13.18 -1.87
CA ASN A 410 -22.86 13.18 -0.82
C ASN A 410 -23.50 11.78 -0.58
N ASN A 411 -22.68 10.75 -0.43
CA ASN A 411 -23.07 9.33 -0.24
C ASN A 411 -23.70 8.64 -1.46
N MET A 412 -23.64 9.21 -2.67
CA MET A 412 -24.14 8.52 -3.87
C MET A 412 -23.41 7.20 -4.16
N GLU A 413 -22.15 7.07 -3.74
CA GLU A 413 -21.36 5.84 -3.81
C GLU A 413 -21.93 4.73 -2.92
N GLU A 414 -22.55 5.10 -1.79
CA GLU A 414 -23.28 4.18 -0.91
C GLU A 414 -24.69 3.93 -1.45
N ASP A 415 -25.43 5.00 -1.77
CA ASP A 415 -26.85 4.94 -2.09
C ASP A 415 -27.10 4.38 -3.50
N LEU A 416 -26.65 5.08 -4.54
CA LEU A 416 -26.78 4.60 -5.92
C LEU A 416 -25.83 3.44 -6.20
N GLY A 417 -24.69 3.36 -5.50
CA GLY A 417 -23.82 2.19 -5.57
C GLY A 417 -24.52 0.90 -5.10
N ALA A 418 -25.23 0.93 -3.97
CA ALA A 418 -26.01 -0.23 -3.51
C ALA A 418 -27.08 -0.65 -4.51
N TRP A 419 -27.70 0.32 -5.21
CA TRP A 419 -28.65 0.05 -6.28
C TRP A 419 -27.99 -0.50 -7.55
N GLY A 420 -26.77 -0.07 -7.87
CA GLY A 420 -25.96 -0.66 -8.93
C GLY A 420 -25.67 -2.13 -8.67
N VAL A 421 -25.31 -2.48 -7.42
CA VAL A 421 -25.10 -3.87 -7.00
C VAL A 421 -26.41 -4.66 -7.02
N ALA A 422 -27.52 -4.09 -6.54
CA ALA A 422 -28.84 -4.73 -6.59
C ALA A 422 -29.29 -5.03 -8.04
N TYR A 423 -29.03 -4.09 -8.96
CA TYR A 423 -29.31 -4.25 -10.38
C TYR A 423 -28.50 -5.39 -10.99
N LEU A 424 -27.19 -5.41 -10.76
CA LEU A 424 -26.30 -6.47 -11.23
C LEU A 424 -26.69 -7.84 -10.67
N ASN A 425 -26.99 -7.90 -9.37
CA ASN A 425 -27.48 -9.10 -8.70
C ASN A 425 -28.75 -9.65 -9.37
N ASN A 426 -29.73 -8.78 -9.62
CA ASN A 426 -30.97 -9.14 -10.30
C ASN A 426 -30.77 -9.55 -11.77
N LYS A 427 -29.78 -8.95 -12.45
CA LYS A 427 -29.47 -9.20 -13.86
C LYS A 427 -28.91 -10.60 -14.07
N VAL A 428 -28.01 -11.05 -13.20
CA VAL A 428 -27.44 -12.42 -13.28
C VAL A 428 -28.16 -13.45 -12.42
N GLY A 429 -29.18 -13.04 -11.65
CA GLY A 429 -29.99 -13.94 -10.83
C GLY A 429 -29.32 -14.38 -9.52
N GLY A 430 -28.45 -13.54 -8.96
CA GLY A 430 -27.62 -13.85 -7.79
C GLY A 430 -26.16 -14.03 -8.18
N PHE A 431 -25.29 -13.05 -7.91
CA PHE A 431 -23.87 -13.14 -8.28
C PHE A 431 -23.02 -13.75 -7.16
N ASP A 432 -22.14 -14.70 -7.47
CA ASP A 432 -21.22 -15.25 -6.47
C ASP A 432 -20.15 -14.20 -6.10
N TRP A 433 -20.41 -13.47 -5.03
CA TRP A 433 -19.52 -12.41 -4.56
C TRP A 433 -18.18 -12.97 -4.07
N GLN A 434 -18.12 -14.19 -3.51
CA GLN A 434 -16.84 -14.76 -3.07
C GLN A 434 -15.98 -15.14 -4.26
N ALA A 435 -16.56 -15.78 -5.28
CA ALA A 435 -15.86 -16.05 -6.54
C ALA A 435 -15.36 -14.74 -7.16
N PHE A 436 -16.20 -13.71 -7.16
CA PHE A 436 -15.82 -12.38 -7.64
C PHE A 436 -14.58 -11.83 -6.92
N TYR A 437 -14.56 -11.78 -5.58
CA TYR A 437 -13.40 -11.27 -4.84
C TYR A 437 -12.17 -12.20 -4.91
N THR A 438 -12.37 -13.51 -5.10
CA THR A 438 -11.28 -14.47 -5.33
C THR A 438 -10.56 -14.20 -6.66
N ASP A 439 -11.32 -13.81 -7.69
CA ASP A 439 -10.79 -13.55 -9.02
C ASP A 439 -10.01 -12.23 -9.10
N LEU A 440 -10.35 -11.23 -8.28
CA LEU A 440 -9.83 -9.85 -8.39
C LEU A 440 -8.30 -9.77 -8.41
N GLU A 441 -7.62 -10.51 -7.55
CA GLU A 441 -6.15 -10.49 -7.50
C GLU A 441 -5.53 -11.05 -8.79
N THR A 442 -6.16 -12.05 -9.40
CA THR A 442 -5.62 -12.76 -10.57
C THR A 442 -6.05 -12.16 -11.91
N LEU A 443 -7.28 -11.66 -11.99
CA LEU A 443 -7.91 -11.17 -13.22
C LEU A 443 -7.98 -9.63 -13.27
N GLY A 444 -7.91 -8.95 -12.13
CA GLY A 444 -8.20 -7.52 -12.02
C GLY A 444 -9.69 -7.21 -12.14
N TRP A 445 -10.05 -5.96 -11.85
CA TRP A 445 -11.42 -5.51 -11.69
C TRP A 445 -12.27 -5.72 -12.94
N ASN A 446 -11.83 -5.19 -14.08
CA ASN A 446 -12.61 -5.22 -15.32
C ASN A 446 -12.89 -6.66 -15.77
N THR A 447 -11.87 -7.53 -15.78
CA THR A 447 -12.03 -8.92 -16.21
C THR A 447 -12.86 -9.73 -15.22
N SER A 448 -12.71 -9.50 -13.91
CA SER A 448 -13.57 -10.13 -12.89
C SER A 448 -15.03 -9.68 -13.04
N PHE A 449 -15.25 -8.40 -13.33
CA PHE A 449 -16.58 -7.83 -13.57
C PHE A 449 -17.25 -8.44 -14.80
N VAL A 450 -16.53 -8.53 -15.92
CA VAL A 450 -17.03 -9.18 -17.13
C VAL A 450 -17.30 -10.66 -16.89
N LYS A 451 -16.43 -11.36 -16.16
CA LYS A 451 -16.61 -12.78 -15.81
C LYS A 451 -17.87 -13.00 -14.97
N ALA A 452 -18.13 -12.15 -13.98
CA ALA A 452 -19.28 -12.29 -13.09
C ALA A 452 -20.60 -11.80 -13.68
N PHE A 453 -20.57 -10.74 -14.50
CA PHE A 453 -21.79 -10.06 -14.97
C PHE A 453 -22.06 -10.18 -16.46
N GLY A 454 -21.10 -10.67 -17.25
CA GLY A 454 -21.23 -10.81 -18.70
C GLY A 454 -21.33 -9.48 -19.45
N ILE A 455 -20.92 -8.37 -18.82
CA ILE A 455 -21.01 -7.01 -19.34
C ILE A 455 -19.78 -6.20 -18.93
N GLU A 456 -19.29 -5.36 -19.84
CA GLU A 456 -18.19 -4.43 -19.56
C GLU A 456 -18.65 -3.29 -18.63
N PRO A 457 -17.82 -2.82 -17.67
CA PRO A 457 -18.22 -1.78 -16.71
C PRO A 457 -18.77 -0.51 -17.36
N ASN A 458 -18.13 0.00 -18.42
CA ASN A 458 -18.58 1.22 -19.10
C ASN A 458 -19.96 1.05 -19.78
N VAL A 459 -20.25 -0.16 -20.27
CA VAL A 459 -21.56 -0.48 -20.84
C VAL A 459 -22.60 -0.59 -19.73
N PHE A 460 -22.24 -1.23 -18.61
CA PHE A 460 -23.09 -1.30 -17.42
C PHE A 460 -23.44 0.10 -16.91
N TYR A 461 -22.49 1.03 -16.80
CA TYR A 461 -22.77 2.38 -16.30
C TYR A 461 -23.81 3.10 -17.15
N SER A 462 -23.68 3.01 -18.48
CA SER A 462 -24.64 3.62 -19.41
C SER A 462 -26.02 2.95 -19.32
N GLU A 463 -26.05 1.63 -19.21
CA GLU A 463 -27.29 0.86 -19.07
C GLU A 463 -28.00 1.16 -17.73
N PHE A 464 -27.24 1.22 -16.64
CA PHE A 464 -27.76 1.51 -15.31
C PHE A 464 -28.33 2.92 -15.21
N ASP A 465 -27.65 3.92 -15.76
CA ASP A 465 -28.15 5.30 -15.81
C ASP A 465 -29.44 5.40 -16.64
N SER A 466 -29.48 4.73 -17.80
CA SER A 466 -30.70 4.66 -18.63
C SER A 466 -31.85 3.98 -17.88
N TRP A 467 -31.57 2.91 -17.14
CA TRP A 467 -32.54 2.23 -16.29
C TRP A 467 -33.01 3.13 -15.14
N LEU A 468 -32.12 3.89 -14.50
CA LEU A 468 -32.46 4.85 -13.45
C LEU A 468 -33.44 5.92 -13.96
N ASP A 469 -33.25 6.40 -15.19
CA ASP A 469 -34.05 7.49 -15.76
C ASP A 469 -35.39 7.02 -16.33
N SER A 470 -35.44 5.82 -16.90
CA SER A 470 -36.62 5.32 -17.63
C SER A 470 -37.56 4.43 -16.80
N THR A 471 -37.09 3.84 -15.70
CA THR A 471 -37.85 2.85 -14.91
C THR A 471 -38.63 3.52 -13.78
N ASN A 472 -39.88 3.12 -13.55
CA ASN A 472 -40.65 3.67 -12.42
C ASN A 472 -40.23 3.06 -11.07
N THR A 473 -40.58 3.69 -9.94
CA THR A 473 -40.13 3.25 -8.62
C THR A 473 -40.56 1.82 -8.26
N GLU A 474 -41.75 1.37 -8.68
CA GLU A 474 -42.24 0.02 -8.37
C GLU A 474 -41.43 -1.06 -9.10
N GLU A 475 -41.17 -0.86 -10.38
CA GLU A 475 -40.30 -1.72 -11.19
C GLU A 475 -38.87 -1.75 -10.65
N LYS A 476 -38.36 -0.61 -10.16
CA LYS A 476 -37.06 -0.59 -9.49
C LYS A 476 -37.05 -1.44 -8.23
N LEU A 477 -38.06 -1.31 -7.37
CA LEU A 477 -38.16 -2.10 -6.14
C LEU A 477 -38.31 -3.61 -6.41
N ALA A 478 -38.94 -3.99 -7.52
CA ALA A 478 -39.13 -5.39 -7.89
C ALA A 478 -37.80 -6.17 -8.01
N ILE A 479 -36.68 -5.52 -8.36
CA ILE A 479 -35.39 -6.18 -8.50
C ILE A 479 -34.83 -6.69 -7.16
N LEU A 480 -35.22 -6.06 -6.05
CA LEU A 480 -34.84 -6.45 -4.68
C LEU A 480 -35.48 -7.78 -4.25
N SER A 481 -36.36 -8.36 -5.09
CA SER A 481 -36.87 -9.72 -4.89
C SER A 481 -35.85 -10.80 -5.17
N THR A 482 -34.81 -10.50 -5.97
CA THR A 482 -33.69 -11.42 -6.16
C THR A 482 -32.89 -11.49 -4.86
N PRO A 483 -32.83 -12.64 -4.18
CA PRO A 483 -32.09 -12.75 -2.93
C PRO A 483 -30.62 -12.38 -3.12
N ALA A 484 -30.01 -11.80 -2.08
CA ALA A 484 -28.56 -11.79 -2.00
C ALA A 484 -28.08 -13.26 -1.91
N PRO A 485 -27.06 -13.65 -2.70
CA PRO A 485 -26.64 -15.03 -2.81
C PRO A 485 -25.97 -15.49 -1.52
N LEU A 486 -26.52 -16.55 -0.91
CA LEU A 486 -25.87 -17.27 0.18
C LEU A 486 -24.74 -18.10 -0.43
N VAL A 487 -23.51 -17.64 -0.29
CA VAL A 487 -22.36 -18.47 -0.62
C VAL A 487 -22.19 -19.48 0.50
N ALA A 488 -22.03 -20.76 0.15
CA ALA A 488 -22.02 -21.87 1.08
C ALA A 488 -20.79 -21.84 2.01
N PHE A 489 -20.83 -21.00 3.05
CA PHE A 489 -20.21 -21.40 4.30
C PHE A 489 -21.03 -22.59 4.80
N VAL A 490 -20.35 -23.72 4.92
CA VAL A 490 -20.79 -24.86 5.72
C VAL A 490 -21.49 -24.29 6.95
N LYS A 491 -22.72 -24.75 7.25
CA LYS A 491 -23.37 -24.58 8.56
C LYS A 491 -22.27 -24.70 9.61
N SER A 492 -21.75 -23.59 10.14
CA SER A 492 -20.63 -23.65 11.05
C SER A 492 -21.11 -24.48 12.23
N SER A 493 -20.44 -25.60 12.40
CA SER A 493 -20.70 -26.58 13.43
C SER A 493 -20.32 -25.96 14.76
N ILE A 494 -21.20 -25.14 15.35
CA ILE A 494 -21.16 -24.83 16.78
C ILE A 494 -21.35 -26.17 17.50
N LYS A 495 -20.25 -26.77 17.96
CA LYS A 495 -20.24 -27.95 18.84
C LYS A 495 -19.18 -27.81 19.94
N LEU A 496 -19.55 -28.28 21.12
CA LEU A 496 -18.96 -28.13 22.46
C LEU A 496 -17.57 -28.81 22.64
N PRO A 497 -16.76 -28.39 23.63
CA PRO A 497 -15.31 -28.62 23.66
C PRO A 497 -14.88 -29.95 24.29
N ALA A 498 -13.85 -30.60 23.73
CA ALA A 498 -12.84 -31.38 24.46
C ALA A 498 -11.61 -31.72 23.58
N ASP A 499 -10.44 -31.54 24.19
CA ASP A 499 -9.09 -32.05 23.88
C ASP A 499 -8.39 -31.60 22.59
N TYR A 500 -7.21 -30.97 22.72
CA TYR A 500 -5.90 -31.58 22.42
C TYR A 500 -4.74 -30.56 22.55
N SER A 501 -3.56 -31.09 22.91
CA SER A 501 -2.30 -30.37 23.21
C SER A 501 -1.44 -30.04 21.99
N LEU A 502 -0.63 -28.98 22.10
CA LEU A 502 0.28 -28.43 21.07
C LEU A 502 1.69 -29.06 21.07
N PRO A 503 2.35 -29.19 19.90
CA PRO A 503 3.81 -29.30 19.77
C PRO A 503 4.47 -27.97 19.33
N ALA A 504 5.68 -27.70 19.80
CA ALA A 504 6.46 -26.47 19.54
C ALA A 504 7.50 -26.63 18.40
N TYR A 505 7.87 -25.55 17.66
CA TYR A 505 9.15 -25.26 16.92
C TYR A 505 9.13 -23.83 16.25
N PRO A 506 10.19 -23.25 15.61
CA PRO A 506 11.24 -22.35 16.16
C PRO A 506 11.40 -20.95 15.44
N THR A 507 12.38 -20.11 15.84
CA THR A 507 12.69 -18.71 15.38
C THR A 507 13.91 -18.58 14.43
N VAL A 508 13.92 -17.66 13.44
CA VAL A 508 15.12 -17.18 12.69
C VAL A 508 15.82 -16.12 13.51
N GLU A 509 17.11 -16.36 13.67
CA GLU A 509 18.05 -15.68 14.52
C GLU A 509 18.68 -14.49 13.76
N TYR A 510 18.87 -13.35 14.44
CA TYR A 510 19.74 -12.29 13.90
C TYR A 510 21.15 -12.86 13.81
N ILE A 511 21.63 -13.04 12.59
CA ILE A 511 22.99 -13.55 12.30
C ILE A 511 23.93 -12.43 11.84
N GLY A 512 23.48 -11.18 11.94
CA GLY A 512 24.31 -10.01 11.66
C GLY A 512 25.44 -9.85 12.67
N ASP A 513 26.45 -9.07 12.27
CA ASP A 513 27.61 -8.80 13.11
C ASP A 513 27.24 -7.84 14.26
N VAL A 514 27.96 -7.95 15.38
CA VAL A 514 27.83 -7.01 16.51
C VAL A 514 29.03 -6.08 16.52
N ALA A 515 28.82 -4.78 16.72
CA ALA A 515 29.92 -3.83 16.84
C ALA A 515 30.54 -3.84 18.25
N LYS A 516 31.87 -3.73 18.33
CA LYS A 516 32.62 -3.37 19.54
C LYS A 516 32.94 -1.88 19.46
N CYS A 517 32.30 -1.09 20.31
CA CYS A 517 32.47 0.36 20.35
C CYS A 517 33.13 0.82 21.66
N GLU A 518 33.98 1.83 21.57
CA GLU A 518 34.64 2.48 22.70
C GLU A 518 34.48 4.01 22.59
N ASP A 519 33.99 4.64 23.64
CA ASP A 519 34.00 6.09 23.78
C ASP A 519 35.40 6.56 24.25
N LYS A 520 36.09 7.31 23.39
CA LYS A 520 37.43 7.85 23.65
C LYS A 520 37.38 9.26 24.28
N GLY A 521 36.19 9.77 24.61
CA GLY A 521 35.94 11.12 25.11
C GLY A 521 35.97 12.19 24.03
N THR A 522 36.81 12.04 22.99
CA THR A 522 36.85 12.95 21.82
C THR A 522 36.01 12.45 20.65
N HIS A 523 35.82 11.14 20.55
CA HIS A 523 35.09 10.44 19.50
C HIS A 523 34.66 9.06 19.99
N THR A 524 33.72 8.43 19.30
CA THR A 524 33.44 7.00 19.42
C THR A 524 34.20 6.25 18.33
N TYR A 525 34.88 5.17 18.69
CA TYR A 525 35.54 4.26 17.76
C TYR A 525 34.86 2.89 17.79
N CYS A 526 34.46 2.36 16.63
CA CYS A 526 33.79 1.07 16.51
C CYS A 526 34.43 0.18 15.45
N VAL A 527 34.50 -1.13 15.74
CA VAL A 527 34.94 -2.20 14.84
C VAL A 527 34.02 -3.41 14.98
N SER A 528 34.08 -4.32 14.01
CA SER A 528 33.39 -5.60 14.01
C SER A 528 33.81 -6.45 15.20
N SER A 529 32.85 -7.18 15.80
CA SER A 529 33.17 -8.17 16.82
C SER A 529 33.65 -9.50 16.23
N THR A 530 33.28 -9.79 14.98
CA THR A 530 33.47 -11.09 14.32
C THR A 530 34.60 -11.09 13.28
N LEU A 531 34.87 -9.97 12.61
CA LEU A 531 35.99 -9.85 11.66
C LEU A 531 37.32 -9.60 12.37
N ALA A 532 38.41 -9.92 11.68
CA ALA A 532 39.75 -9.62 12.18
C ALA A 532 39.95 -8.11 12.38
N ALA A 533 40.78 -7.72 13.35
CA ALA A 533 41.11 -6.32 13.51
C ALA A 533 41.77 -5.75 12.23
N PRO A 534 41.53 -4.47 11.89
CA PRO A 534 42.19 -3.83 10.76
C PRO A 534 43.72 -3.91 10.90
N PRO A 535 44.47 -4.13 9.81
CA PRO A 535 45.92 -4.19 9.86
C PRO A 535 46.52 -2.86 10.31
N ALA A 536 47.58 -2.94 11.11
CA ALA A 536 48.29 -1.76 11.62
C ALA A 536 49.00 -0.96 10.52
N THR A 537 49.39 -1.64 9.43
CA THR A 537 49.98 -1.04 8.24
C THR A 537 48.97 -1.06 7.10
N VAL A 538 49.06 -0.06 6.21
CA VAL A 538 48.21 0.02 5.02
C VAL A 538 48.53 -1.18 4.11
N PRO A 539 47.53 -2.04 3.81
CA PRO A 539 47.74 -3.15 2.90
C PRO A 539 47.93 -2.65 1.47
N GLU A 540 48.52 -3.49 0.62
CA GLU A 540 48.60 -3.19 -0.81
C GLU A 540 47.20 -3.11 -1.42
N TRP A 541 47.05 -2.23 -2.41
CA TRP A 541 45.77 -2.08 -3.08
C TRP A 541 45.44 -3.33 -3.91
N SER A 542 44.56 -4.18 -3.37
CA SER A 542 44.00 -5.35 -4.02
C SER A 542 42.58 -5.18 -4.57
N SER A 543 42.29 -5.85 -5.69
CA SER A 543 40.92 -6.14 -6.14
C SER A 543 40.34 -7.40 -5.48
N THR A 544 41.17 -8.15 -4.75
CA THR A 544 40.76 -9.34 -4.01
C THR A 544 40.19 -8.92 -2.66
N PRO A 545 38.99 -9.39 -2.27
CA PRO A 545 38.42 -8.96 -1.01
C PRO A 545 39.04 -9.70 0.18
N HIS A 546 39.08 -9.03 1.32
CA HIS A 546 39.66 -9.47 2.59
C HIS A 546 38.64 -9.49 3.73
N ASP A 547 39.04 -10.02 4.88
CA ASP A 547 38.19 -10.41 6.02
C ASP A 547 38.45 -9.62 7.32
N TYR A 548 39.14 -8.49 7.24
CA TYR A 548 39.28 -7.58 8.37
C TYR A 548 38.16 -6.54 8.43
N SER A 549 37.92 -6.05 9.64
CA SER A 549 36.87 -5.11 10.00
C SER A 549 37.02 -3.74 9.30
N PRO A 550 35.92 -3.06 8.94
CA PRO A 550 35.95 -1.61 8.74
C PRO A 550 36.25 -0.88 10.06
N GLU A 551 36.74 0.35 9.95
CA GLU A 551 36.93 1.27 11.07
C GLU A 551 35.88 2.38 11.01
N VAL A 552 35.05 2.52 12.05
CA VAL A 552 34.04 3.59 12.12
C VAL A 552 34.39 4.55 13.25
N TYR A 553 34.40 5.84 12.94
CA TYR A 553 34.68 6.92 13.86
C TYR A 553 33.50 7.90 13.85
N CYS A 554 32.86 8.08 15.00
CA CYS A 554 31.77 9.04 15.14
C CYS A 554 32.17 10.18 16.08
N SER A 555 31.70 11.38 15.77
CA SER A 555 31.85 12.50 16.70
C SER A 555 31.14 12.20 18.02
N ASN A 556 31.69 12.69 19.14
CA ASN A 556 31.22 12.37 20.49
C ASN A 556 29.86 13.01 20.87
N ASP A 557 29.28 13.81 19.97
CA ASP A 557 27.92 14.33 20.08
C ASP A 557 26.88 13.45 19.37
N LEU A 558 27.23 12.20 19.05
CA LEU A 558 26.36 11.15 18.55
C LEU A 558 26.26 9.97 19.54
N PRO A 559 25.14 9.22 19.55
CA PRO A 559 25.02 8.03 20.38
C PRO A 559 25.97 6.91 19.94
N ILE A 560 26.52 6.19 20.92
CA ILE A 560 27.40 5.04 20.68
C ILE A 560 26.72 3.95 19.84
N ASP A 561 25.43 3.68 20.08
CA ASP A 561 24.67 2.67 19.34
C ASP A 561 24.53 3.02 17.85
N SER A 562 24.26 4.29 17.54
CA SER A 562 24.21 4.76 16.15
C SER A 562 25.55 4.60 15.45
N CYS A 563 26.66 4.70 16.19
CA CYS A 563 27.99 4.46 15.66
C CYS A 563 28.25 2.97 15.42
N GLY A 564 27.83 2.13 16.37
CA GLY A 564 27.94 0.67 16.26
C GLY A 564 27.13 0.12 15.09
N TRP A 565 25.91 0.61 14.89
CA TRP A 565 25.09 0.20 13.76
C TRP A 565 25.76 0.48 12.43
N ALA A 566 26.45 1.61 12.25
CA ALA A 566 27.21 1.87 11.01
C ALA A 566 28.24 0.76 10.68
N VAL A 567 28.87 0.12 11.68
CA VAL A 567 29.73 -1.06 11.47
C VAL A 567 28.91 -2.24 10.95
N GLU A 568 27.77 -2.54 11.57
CA GLU A 568 26.90 -3.66 11.15
C GLU A 568 26.49 -3.51 9.68
N GLY A 569 26.13 -2.29 9.25
CA GLY A 569 25.76 -1.98 7.87
C GLY A 569 26.90 -2.17 6.88
N LEU A 570 28.11 -1.72 7.23
CA LEU A 570 29.30 -1.92 6.39
C LEU A 570 29.65 -3.40 6.28
N VAL A 571 29.67 -4.15 7.39
CA VAL A 571 29.95 -5.59 7.39
C VAL A 571 28.92 -6.37 6.58
N ALA A 572 27.64 -6.00 6.69
CA ALA A 572 26.60 -6.57 5.83
C ALA A 572 26.84 -6.22 4.35
N SER A 573 27.19 -4.98 4.03
CA SER A 573 27.51 -4.60 2.64
C SER A 573 28.72 -5.37 2.07
N TYR A 574 29.71 -5.67 2.93
CA TYR A 574 30.91 -6.44 2.57
C TYR A 574 30.60 -7.91 2.32
N HIS A 575 29.59 -8.46 3.00
CA HIS A 575 29.11 -9.80 2.72
C HIS A 575 28.59 -9.92 1.28
N TYR A 576 27.80 -8.96 0.81
CA TYR A 576 27.20 -9.04 -0.53
C TYR A 576 28.13 -8.58 -1.65
N MET A 577 28.84 -7.47 -1.44
CA MET A 577 29.59 -6.79 -2.48
C MET A 577 31.11 -6.88 -2.30
N GLY A 578 31.59 -7.41 -1.17
CA GLY A 578 33.02 -7.53 -0.84
C GLY A 578 33.63 -6.27 -0.20
N HIS A 579 34.63 -6.49 0.66
CA HIS A 579 35.51 -5.47 1.23
C HIS A 579 36.90 -5.61 0.59
N ARG A 580 37.40 -4.62 -0.14
CA ARG A 580 38.64 -4.77 -0.95
C ARG A 580 39.80 -3.86 -0.55
N GLN A 581 39.56 -2.82 0.26
CA GLN A 581 40.61 -1.93 0.77
C GLN A 581 40.42 -1.64 2.24
N LEU A 582 41.40 -1.02 2.90
CA LEU A 582 41.19 -0.49 4.24
C LEU A 582 40.08 0.56 4.18
N SER A 583 39.03 0.37 4.99
CA SER A 583 37.85 1.22 4.97
C SER A 583 37.68 1.97 6.28
N GLU A 584 37.60 3.29 6.17
CA GLU A 584 37.34 4.18 7.30
C GLU A 584 36.04 4.95 7.06
N PHE A 585 35.15 5.00 8.04
CA PHE A 585 33.88 5.71 7.94
C PHE A 585 33.76 6.75 9.05
N TRP A 586 33.64 8.02 8.69
CA TRP A 586 33.70 9.16 9.61
C TRP A 586 32.34 9.86 9.67
N ILE A 587 31.65 9.77 10.81
CA ILE A 587 30.26 10.25 10.97
C ILE A 587 30.23 11.49 11.86
N MET A 588 29.65 12.57 11.34
CA MET A 588 29.60 13.87 12.00
C MET A 588 28.21 14.24 12.53
N GLY A 589 28.14 14.53 13.82
CA GLY A 589 27.07 15.29 14.47
C GLY A 589 27.14 16.78 14.15
N ALA A 590 26.41 17.60 14.90
CA ALA A 590 26.24 19.04 14.61
C ALA A 590 27.25 19.95 15.33
N SER A 591 27.90 19.44 16.38
CA SER A 591 28.79 20.21 17.26
C SER A 591 30.09 20.63 16.56
N VAL A 592 30.43 21.92 16.67
CA VAL A 592 31.70 22.47 16.16
C VAL A 592 32.89 21.91 16.95
N THR A 593 32.76 21.78 18.28
CA THR A 593 33.79 21.20 19.14
C THR A 593 34.00 19.71 18.84
N ALA A 594 32.93 18.96 18.62
CA ALA A 594 33.05 17.55 18.23
C ALA A 594 33.72 17.38 16.86
N ARG A 595 33.47 18.32 15.93
CA ARG A 595 34.16 18.39 14.64
C ARG A 595 35.66 18.72 14.78
N GLU A 596 36.02 19.62 15.68
CA GLU A 596 37.43 19.91 16.01
C GLU A 596 38.14 18.66 16.52
N ASN A 597 37.56 18.00 17.50
CA ASN A 597 38.07 16.77 18.08
C ASN A 597 38.24 15.65 17.03
N LEU A 598 37.18 15.37 16.25
CA LEU A 598 37.23 14.30 15.26
C LEU A 598 38.20 14.62 14.11
N SER A 599 38.32 15.90 13.72
CA SER A 599 39.29 16.34 12.71
C SER A 599 40.72 16.12 13.17
N THR A 600 41.05 16.41 14.42
CA THR A 600 42.40 16.13 14.95
C THR A 600 42.69 14.63 14.93
N VAL A 601 41.74 13.80 15.38
CA VAL A 601 41.88 12.33 15.36
C VAL A 601 42.09 11.80 13.94
N MET A 602 41.28 12.23 12.99
CA MET A 602 41.40 11.85 11.58
C MET A 602 42.77 12.22 11.02
N CYS A 603 43.21 13.46 11.24
CA CYS A 603 44.45 13.94 10.63
C CYS A 603 45.70 13.35 11.27
N ASP A 604 45.69 13.09 12.59
CA ASP A 604 46.77 12.36 13.28
C ASP A 604 46.88 10.93 12.77
N LEU A 605 45.74 10.22 12.67
CA LEU A 605 45.70 8.88 12.10
C LEU A 605 46.21 8.89 10.65
N HIS A 606 45.81 9.87 9.86
CA HIS A 606 46.18 9.92 8.45
C HIS A 606 47.65 10.29 8.22
N GLU A 607 48.22 11.15 9.07
CA GLU A 607 49.65 11.44 9.08
C GLU A 607 50.45 10.18 9.42
N GLN A 608 50.05 9.47 10.48
CA GLN A 608 50.74 8.27 10.95
C GLN A 608 50.63 7.10 9.97
N LYS A 609 49.42 6.81 9.46
CA LYS A 609 49.10 5.60 8.70
C LYS A 609 49.36 5.75 7.20
N PHE A 610 49.15 6.95 6.65
CA PHE A 610 49.26 7.21 5.20
C PHE A 610 50.29 8.29 4.84
N GLY A 611 51.02 8.84 5.82
CA GLY A 611 52.02 9.89 5.56
C GLY A 611 51.43 11.22 5.08
N ARG A 612 50.18 11.53 5.43
CA ARG A 612 49.53 12.78 5.00
C ARG A 612 50.05 13.98 5.80
N VAL A 613 50.14 15.13 5.16
CA VAL A 613 50.48 16.39 5.84
C VAL A 613 49.28 16.79 6.70
N LYS A 614 49.47 16.81 8.03
CA LYS A 614 48.40 17.08 9.00
C LYS A 614 47.67 18.41 8.74
N THR A 615 48.40 19.49 8.45
CA THR A 615 47.80 20.81 8.19
C THR A 615 46.91 20.85 6.95
N ASP A 616 47.26 20.08 5.93
CA ASP A 616 46.46 19.98 4.70
C ASP A 616 45.16 19.23 4.96
N CYS A 617 45.21 18.18 5.79
CA CYS A 617 44.04 17.45 6.23
C CYS A 617 43.11 18.34 7.08
N GLU A 618 43.66 19.08 8.05
CA GLU A 618 42.88 19.99 8.90
C GLU A 618 42.20 21.09 8.08
N SER A 619 42.92 21.68 7.13
CA SER A 619 42.39 22.69 6.20
C SER A 619 41.25 22.13 5.33
N LYS A 620 41.41 20.91 4.79
CA LYS A 620 40.37 20.23 4.02
C LYS A 620 39.11 19.96 4.84
N ASN A 621 39.25 19.64 6.12
CA ASN A 621 38.11 19.39 7.01
C ASN A 621 37.27 20.64 7.33
N LEU A 622 37.76 21.85 6.99
CA LEU A 622 36.99 23.10 7.05
C LEU A 622 36.17 23.37 5.78
N ASN A 623 36.36 22.58 4.71
CA ASN A 623 35.64 22.74 3.45
C ASN A 623 34.14 22.38 3.65
N SER A 624 33.25 23.24 3.12
CA SER A 624 31.80 23.08 3.20
C SER A 624 31.21 21.99 2.31
N ASP A 625 31.94 21.55 1.28
CA ASP A 625 31.38 20.71 0.22
C ASP A 625 31.65 19.22 0.49
N TYR A 626 32.83 18.87 1.03
CA TYR A 626 33.22 17.48 1.28
C TYR A 626 34.07 17.25 2.55
N GLY A 627 34.39 18.31 3.31
CA GLY A 627 35.10 18.21 4.60
C GLY A 627 34.16 17.85 5.75
N LEU A 628 34.72 17.50 6.92
CA LEU A 628 33.93 17.22 8.13
C LEU A 628 33.00 18.38 8.51
N ASP A 629 33.38 19.64 8.27
CA ASP A 629 32.49 20.78 8.52
C ASP A 629 31.30 20.85 7.56
N GLY A 630 31.43 20.38 6.31
CA GLY A 630 30.32 20.23 5.38
C GLY A 630 29.26 19.27 5.92
N TYR A 631 29.66 18.07 6.34
CA TYR A 631 28.73 17.09 6.92
C TYR A 631 28.17 17.52 8.27
N ARG A 632 28.97 18.22 9.09
CA ARG A 632 28.48 18.87 10.32
C ARG A 632 27.41 19.92 10.01
N LYS A 633 27.60 20.75 8.97
CA LYS A 633 26.60 21.74 8.53
C LYS A 633 25.32 21.08 8.03
N ILE A 634 25.40 19.92 7.36
CA ILE A 634 24.22 19.12 7.01
C ILE A 634 23.50 18.67 8.29
N SER A 635 24.21 18.08 9.24
CA SER A 635 23.65 17.67 10.54
C SER A 635 23.01 18.84 11.30
N GLN A 636 23.69 19.98 11.37
CA GLN A 636 23.19 21.19 12.01
C GLN A 636 21.93 21.71 11.31
N LYS A 637 21.95 21.81 9.97
CA LYS A 637 20.78 22.25 9.19
C LYS A 637 19.60 21.32 9.43
N SER A 638 19.83 20.01 9.55
CA SER A 638 18.78 19.05 9.85
C SER A 638 18.15 19.29 11.22
N ILE A 639 18.96 19.63 12.23
CA ILE A 639 18.49 20.04 13.56
C ILE A 639 17.73 21.37 13.48
N ASP A 640 18.27 22.38 12.81
CA ASP A 640 17.69 23.73 12.76
C ASP A 640 16.37 23.78 11.99
N THR A 641 16.28 23.04 10.89
CA THR A 641 15.12 23.06 9.97
C THR A 641 14.09 21.97 10.27
N LEU A 642 14.40 21.07 11.20
CA LEU A 642 13.57 19.90 11.52
C LEU A 642 13.33 18.99 10.29
N GLN A 643 14.29 18.94 9.36
CA GLN A 643 14.27 18.08 8.17
C GLN A 643 15.39 17.05 8.27
N THR A 644 15.10 15.76 8.10
CA THR A 644 16.11 14.69 8.22
C THR A 644 16.97 14.56 6.95
N ASN A 645 17.76 15.60 6.65
CA ASN A 645 18.72 15.57 5.56
C ASN A 645 19.96 14.80 6.01
N SER A 646 20.38 13.82 5.22
CA SER A 646 21.66 13.15 5.40
C SER A 646 22.42 13.08 4.09
N GLY A 647 23.74 13.12 4.20
CA GLY A 647 24.68 12.94 3.11
C GLY A 647 25.80 12.01 3.54
N ALA A 648 26.30 11.24 2.60
CA ALA A 648 27.55 10.49 2.71
C ALA A 648 28.30 10.65 1.39
N GLY A 649 29.60 10.39 1.42
CA GLY A 649 30.39 10.35 0.21
C GLY A 649 31.68 9.57 0.39
N TRP A 650 32.02 8.80 -0.63
CA TRP A 650 33.33 8.20 -0.80
C TRP A 650 34.36 9.26 -1.20
N ASN A 651 35.40 9.40 -0.39
CA ASN A 651 36.51 10.36 -0.59
C ASN A 651 37.86 9.64 -0.75
N GLY A 652 37.83 8.31 -0.78
CA GLY A 652 39.00 7.46 -0.98
C GLY A 652 39.65 7.67 -2.35
N SER A 653 40.88 7.21 -2.49
CA SER A 653 41.53 7.09 -3.80
C SER A 653 42.64 6.05 -3.75
N ARG A 654 42.99 5.47 -4.89
CA ARG A 654 44.08 4.51 -4.96
C ARG A 654 45.42 5.11 -4.54
N SER A 655 45.69 6.34 -5.00
CA SER A 655 46.87 7.12 -4.62
C SER A 655 46.99 7.32 -3.10
N ARG A 656 45.88 7.22 -2.36
CA ARG A 656 45.81 7.38 -0.90
C ARG A 656 45.79 6.06 -0.12
N GLY A 657 45.64 4.91 -0.79
CA GLY A 657 45.71 3.59 -0.18
C GLY A 657 44.55 3.19 0.75
N ASN A 658 43.47 3.98 0.81
CA ASN A 658 42.28 3.64 1.58
C ASN A 658 40.98 4.06 0.90
N ASN A 659 39.91 3.33 1.22
CA ASN A 659 38.55 3.81 1.09
C ASN A 659 38.23 4.59 2.36
N PHE A 660 38.03 5.91 2.25
CA PHE A 660 37.51 6.66 3.39
C PHE A 660 36.24 7.39 3.01
N PHE A 661 35.28 7.34 3.92
CA PHE A 661 33.93 7.83 3.75
C PHE A 661 33.67 8.87 4.82
N THR A 662 32.99 9.95 4.44
CA THR A 662 32.50 10.95 5.39
C THR A 662 31.00 11.03 5.27
N ALA A 663 30.32 11.19 6.41
CA ALA A 663 28.88 11.27 6.45
C ALA A 663 28.39 12.23 7.53
N SER A 664 27.20 12.78 7.32
CA SER A 664 26.45 13.48 8.35
C SER A 664 25.74 12.48 9.26
N MET A 665 25.02 12.99 10.25
CA MET A 665 24.27 12.17 11.19
C MET A 665 23.26 11.24 10.48
N ARG A 666 23.14 10.01 10.97
CA ARG A 666 22.24 8.98 10.42
C ARG A 666 20.88 9.05 11.11
N HIS A 667 20.01 9.94 10.65
CA HIS A 667 18.73 10.25 11.28
C HIS A 667 17.84 9.02 11.54
N GLY A 668 17.80 8.06 10.63
CA GLY A 668 17.07 6.81 10.79
C GLY A 668 17.62 5.88 11.87
N PHE A 669 18.76 6.17 12.49
CA PHE A 669 19.30 5.46 13.67
C PHE A 669 19.04 6.22 14.98
N LEU A 670 18.60 7.47 14.93
CA LEU A 670 18.43 8.27 16.14
C LEU A 670 17.00 8.12 16.65
N SER A 671 16.79 8.05 17.95
CA SER A 671 15.48 8.07 18.60
C SER A 671 15.55 8.98 19.83
N PRO A 672 14.41 9.42 20.38
CA PRO A 672 14.41 10.11 21.66
C PRO A 672 15.08 9.31 22.79
N GLU A 673 15.10 7.98 22.66
CA GLU A 673 15.67 7.06 23.65
C GLU A 673 17.21 7.03 23.60
N ASN A 674 17.80 7.01 22.40
CA ASN A 674 19.26 6.97 22.25
C ASN A 674 19.89 8.35 22.02
N TYR A 675 19.11 9.37 21.66
CA TYR A 675 19.57 10.75 21.46
C TYR A 675 18.54 11.77 22.00
N THR A 676 18.74 12.22 23.24
CA THR A 676 17.76 13.08 23.95
C THR A 676 17.56 14.47 23.33
N ASN A 677 18.54 14.97 22.58
CA ASN A 677 18.45 16.24 21.85
C ASN A 677 17.90 16.07 20.43
N TYR A 678 17.36 14.89 20.10
CA TYR A 678 16.84 14.62 18.77
C TYR A 678 15.58 15.44 18.48
N VAL A 679 15.53 16.01 17.28
CA VAL A 679 14.38 16.77 16.81
C VAL A 679 13.25 15.81 16.44
N TRP A 680 12.15 15.87 17.19
CA TRP A 680 10.98 14.98 17.02
C TRP A 680 9.89 15.51 16.07
N LYS A 681 10.05 16.69 15.48
CA LYS A 681 9.03 17.26 14.60
C LYS A 681 9.33 16.93 13.14
N CYS A 682 8.80 15.82 12.65
CA CYS A 682 8.85 15.41 11.24
C CYS A 682 7.50 15.65 10.54
N PRO A 683 7.15 16.90 10.18
CA PRO A 683 5.83 17.18 9.60
C PRO A 683 5.64 16.61 8.18
N TYR A 684 6.71 16.27 7.43
CA TYR A 684 6.59 15.89 6.01
C TYR A 684 7.47 14.72 5.51
N ALA A 685 8.63 14.42 6.15
CA ALA A 685 9.52 13.29 5.83
C ALA A 685 10.59 13.03 6.90
N CYS A 686 10.55 11.87 7.56
CA CYS A 686 11.70 11.30 8.26
C CYS A 686 12.43 10.28 7.35
N ARG A 687 13.66 9.92 7.72
CA ARG A 687 14.37 8.73 7.22
C ARG A 687 14.24 7.60 8.24
N GLY A 688 14.02 6.38 7.77
CA GLY A 688 14.08 5.18 8.60
C GLY A 688 15.45 4.50 8.49
N GLY A 689 15.73 3.56 9.39
CA GLY A 689 17.05 2.92 9.46
C GLY A 689 17.46 2.25 8.16
N ALA A 690 16.51 1.79 7.35
CA ALA A 690 16.82 1.21 6.06
C ALA A 690 17.27 2.22 4.98
N ASP A 691 16.76 3.45 5.02
CA ASP A 691 17.31 4.54 4.18
C ASP A 691 18.74 4.90 4.63
N GLU A 692 19.07 4.68 5.90
CA GLU A 692 20.42 4.86 6.42
C GLU A 692 21.34 3.69 6.04
N TRP A 693 20.84 2.44 6.15
CA TRP A 693 21.53 1.25 5.67
C TRP A 693 21.93 1.37 4.21
N LYS A 694 21.01 1.87 3.38
CA LYS A 694 21.24 2.07 1.94
C LYS A 694 22.48 2.90 1.67
N SER A 695 22.77 3.95 2.44
CA SER A 695 23.97 4.74 2.20
C SER A 695 25.26 3.94 2.42
N PHE A 696 25.34 3.07 3.43
CA PHE A 696 26.55 2.26 3.61
C PHE A 696 26.79 1.30 2.45
N PHE A 697 25.72 0.72 1.91
CA PHE A 697 25.80 -0.14 0.74
C PHE A 697 26.17 0.65 -0.53
N HIS A 698 25.56 1.83 -0.71
CA HIS A 698 25.82 2.73 -1.84
C HIS A 698 27.30 3.14 -1.87
N GLU A 699 27.78 3.68 -0.75
CA GLU A 699 29.17 4.13 -0.66
C GLU A 699 30.16 2.96 -0.75
N ASN A 700 29.86 1.81 -0.13
CA ASN A 700 30.71 0.63 -0.29
C ASN A 700 30.85 0.24 -1.77
N PHE A 701 29.77 0.32 -2.55
CA PHE A 701 29.83 -0.01 -3.97
C PHE A 701 30.77 0.90 -4.74
N HIS A 702 30.87 2.20 -4.42
CA HIS A 702 31.93 3.05 -4.99
C HIS A 702 33.34 2.58 -4.63
N GLY A 703 33.54 2.13 -3.39
CA GLY A 703 34.79 1.48 -2.97
C GLY A 703 35.10 0.23 -3.80
N VAL A 704 34.07 -0.56 -4.15
CA VAL A 704 34.19 -1.74 -5.01
C VAL A 704 34.51 -1.36 -6.45
N GLN A 705 33.75 -0.45 -7.06
CA GLN A 705 33.98 0.07 -8.42
C GLN A 705 35.44 0.56 -8.57
N SER A 706 35.91 1.31 -7.58
CA SER A 706 37.25 1.89 -7.56
C SER A 706 38.36 0.85 -7.35
N SER A 707 38.08 -0.21 -6.58
CA SER A 707 39.09 -1.21 -6.20
C SER A 707 39.66 -2.02 -7.38
N TYR A 708 38.89 -2.21 -8.44
CA TYR A 708 39.32 -2.97 -9.62
C TYR A 708 40.32 -2.21 -10.49
N ILE A 709 40.32 -0.88 -10.44
CA ILE A 709 41.21 -0.06 -11.26
C ILE A 709 42.56 0.12 -10.57
N GLN A 710 43.63 -0.35 -11.21
CA GLN A 710 45.00 -0.36 -10.71
C GLN A 710 45.78 0.92 -11.01
N SER A 711 45.41 1.66 -12.05
CA SER A 711 46.04 2.93 -12.38
C SER A 711 45.84 3.97 -11.27
N THR A 712 46.89 4.72 -10.94
CA THR A 712 46.82 5.89 -10.06
C THR A 712 46.55 7.20 -10.82
N ASP A 713 46.45 7.14 -12.15
CA ASP A 713 46.13 8.29 -13.00
C ASP A 713 44.63 8.61 -12.88
N GLU A 714 44.31 9.69 -12.17
CA GLU A 714 42.94 10.11 -11.91
C GLU A 714 42.17 10.49 -13.18
N ASP A 715 42.85 11.00 -14.22
CA ASP A 715 42.18 11.35 -15.47
C ASP A 715 41.85 10.10 -16.28
N PHE A 716 42.75 9.12 -16.32
CA PHE A 716 42.45 7.80 -16.88
C PHE A 716 41.30 7.12 -16.13
N ARG A 717 41.32 7.14 -14.79
CA ARG A 717 40.24 6.56 -13.95
C ARG A 717 38.88 7.17 -14.28
N LYS A 718 38.79 8.50 -14.38
CA LYS A 718 37.54 9.21 -14.72
C LYS A 718 36.97 8.81 -16.08
N VAL A 719 37.84 8.49 -17.05
CA VAL A 719 37.39 8.08 -18.40
C VAL A 719 36.79 6.67 -18.38
N ILE A 720 37.35 5.73 -17.62
CA ILE A 720 36.94 4.31 -17.68
C ILE A 720 35.83 3.92 -16.71
N VAL A 721 35.49 4.76 -15.72
CA VAL A 721 34.37 4.48 -14.79
C VAL A 721 32.99 4.64 -15.43
N GLY A 722 32.94 5.28 -16.60
CA GLY A 722 31.71 5.50 -17.35
C GLY A 722 30.93 6.75 -16.93
N PRO A 723 29.77 6.98 -17.56
CA PRO A 723 28.94 8.15 -17.31
C PRO A 723 28.31 8.12 -15.92
N GLN A 724 27.95 9.30 -15.41
CA GLN A 724 27.44 9.47 -14.04
C GLN A 724 26.19 8.61 -13.75
N TRP A 725 25.28 8.45 -14.71
CA TRP A 725 24.09 7.60 -14.54
C TRP A 725 24.45 6.14 -14.27
N PHE A 726 25.54 5.63 -14.87
CA PHE A 726 25.99 4.25 -14.68
C PHE A 726 26.74 4.10 -13.37
N HIS A 727 27.58 5.08 -13.03
CA HIS A 727 28.36 5.08 -11.79
C HIS A 727 27.48 5.21 -10.54
N GLU A 728 26.67 6.28 -10.47
CA GLU A 728 25.78 6.62 -9.35
C GLU A 728 24.50 5.78 -9.36
N GLY A 729 23.91 5.56 -10.53
CA GLY A 729 22.73 4.70 -10.69
C GLY A 729 23.05 3.23 -10.41
N GLY A 730 24.26 2.77 -10.73
CA GLY A 730 24.77 1.46 -10.34
C GLY A 730 24.88 1.31 -8.83
N ALA A 731 25.55 2.25 -8.16
CA ALA A 731 25.66 2.25 -6.70
C ALA A 731 24.29 2.30 -6.02
N GLU A 732 23.38 3.11 -6.52
CA GLU A 732 22.03 3.22 -5.98
C GLU A 732 21.21 1.94 -6.21
N PHE A 733 21.20 1.35 -7.41
CA PHE A 733 20.50 0.09 -7.67
C PHE A 733 21.00 -1.05 -6.77
N MET A 734 22.33 -1.21 -6.67
CA MET A 734 22.97 -2.23 -5.85
C MET A 734 22.64 -2.04 -4.37
N ALA A 735 22.66 -0.79 -3.88
CA ALA A 735 22.31 -0.49 -2.50
C ALA A 735 20.84 -0.78 -2.18
N GLN A 736 19.94 -0.41 -3.08
CA GLN A 736 18.50 -0.65 -2.93
C GLN A 736 18.21 -2.16 -2.87
N TYR A 737 18.82 -2.95 -3.76
CA TYR A 737 18.64 -4.40 -3.80
C TYR A 737 19.26 -5.10 -2.58
N PHE A 738 20.54 -4.83 -2.28
CA PHE A 738 21.25 -5.58 -1.25
C PHE A 738 20.88 -5.19 0.18
N VAL A 739 20.42 -3.96 0.46
CA VAL A 739 19.82 -3.67 1.78
C VAL A 739 18.55 -4.47 1.99
N HIS A 740 17.71 -4.60 0.95
CA HIS A 740 16.52 -5.43 1.01
C HIS A 740 16.90 -6.89 1.28
N LYS A 741 17.88 -7.44 0.55
CA LYS A 741 18.38 -8.81 0.77
C LYS A 741 19.00 -8.99 2.17
N ALA A 742 19.78 -8.02 2.66
CA ALA A 742 20.38 -8.04 3.99
C ALA A 742 19.36 -8.09 5.13
N GLN A 743 18.20 -7.47 4.93
CA GLN A 743 17.10 -7.54 5.89
C GLN A 743 16.40 -8.89 5.87
N LEU A 744 16.20 -9.47 4.67
CA LEU A 744 15.62 -10.81 4.52
C LEU A 744 16.53 -11.89 5.13
N ASP A 745 17.84 -11.76 4.95
CA ASP A 745 18.84 -12.71 5.46
C ASP A 745 19.13 -12.51 6.97
N GLY A 746 18.48 -11.54 7.64
CA GLY A 746 18.71 -11.25 9.06
C GLY A 746 20.10 -10.68 9.39
N ARG A 747 20.79 -10.09 8.40
CA ARG A 747 22.15 -9.55 8.52
C ARG A 747 22.22 -8.09 8.96
N VAL A 748 21.16 -7.31 8.73
CA VAL A 748 20.99 -5.97 9.28
C VAL A 748 19.70 -5.87 10.09
N ARG A 749 19.71 -5.03 11.12
CA ARG A 749 18.55 -4.82 11.98
C ARG A 749 17.49 -3.98 11.27
N VAL A 750 16.23 -4.22 11.64
CA VAL A 750 15.12 -3.32 11.31
C VAL A 750 15.10 -2.21 12.37
N ILE A 751 15.53 -1.01 12.01
CA ILE A 751 15.66 0.14 12.92
C ILE A 751 14.77 1.26 12.42
N ASN A 752 13.96 1.85 13.32
CA ASN A 752 13.07 2.99 13.03
C ASN A 752 12.37 2.85 11.65
N ALA A 753 11.91 1.62 11.35
CA ALA A 753 11.33 1.27 10.07
C ALA A 753 9.92 1.86 9.90
N ASP A 754 9.43 2.59 10.90
CA ASP A 754 8.26 3.46 10.98
C ASP A 754 8.52 4.88 10.40
N ARG A 755 9.78 5.18 10.03
CA ARG A 755 10.20 6.51 9.59
C ARG A 755 10.55 6.71 8.11
N THR A 756 10.46 5.73 7.18
CA THR A 756 10.81 5.99 5.76
C THR A 756 9.66 6.65 5.00
N ILE A 757 9.67 7.97 4.97
CA ILE A 757 8.51 8.74 4.57
C ILE A 757 8.72 9.11 3.07
N ARG A 758 8.16 8.35 2.08
CA ARG A 758 7.50 8.83 0.80
C ARG A 758 6.72 7.70 0.06
N ILE A 759 5.38 7.80 -0.07
CA ILE A 759 4.55 7.00 -1.00
C ILE A 759 3.87 7.98 -1.95
N LEU A 760 3.92 7.67 -3.24
CA LEU A 760 3.27 8.44 -4.31
C LEU A 760 2.10 7.61 -4.84
N ASP A 761 0.98 8.27 -5.13
CA ASP A 761 -0.08 7.65 -5.95
C ASP A 761 0.37 7.52 -7.43
N ASP A 762 -0.47 6.93 -8.27
CA ASP A 762 -0.15 6.73 -9.70
C ASP A 762 -0.04 8.03 -10.51
N ASN A 763 -0.38 9.18 -9.91
CA ASN A 763 -0.21 10.51 -10.49
C ASN A 763 0.99 11.25 -9.88
N GLY A 764 1.68 10.65 -8.90
CA GLY A 764 2.84 11.25 -8.27
C GLY A 764 2.60 12.17 -7.09
N VAL A 765 1.41 12.15 -6.52
CA VAL A 765 1.08 13.00 -5.39
C VAL A 765 1.55 12.33 -4.11
N VAL A 766 2.24 13.08 -3.25
CA VAL A 766 2.66 12.61 -1.92
C VAL A 766 1.42 12.32 -1.09
N ILE A 767 1.21 11.05 -0.72
CA ILE A 767 0.07 10.65 0.11
C ILE A 767 0.34 11.08 1.57
N PRO A 768 -0.47 11.99 2.16
CA PRO A 768 -0.37 12.34 3.57
C PRO A 768 -0.80 11.14 4.44
N GLY A 769 0.03 10.73 5.39
CA GLY A 769 -0.29 9.62 6.31
C GLY A 769 0.17 8.23 5.87
N ALA A 770 0.88 8.11 4.76
CA ALA A 770 1.60 6.88 4.42
C ALA A 770 2.75 6.58 5.41
N ARG A 771 3.27 5.33 5.34
CA ARG A 771 4.68 4.87 5.58
C ARG A 771 4.86 3.93 6.81
N PRO A 772 5.84 2.97 6.88
CA PRO A 772 6.83 2.52 5.87
C PRO A 772 7.02 0.98 5.69
N ARG A 773 7.98 0.64 4.81
CA ARG A 773 8.15 -0.53 3.93
C ARG A 773 8.45 -1.90 4.60
N THR A 774 7.88 -2.98 4.07
CA THR A 774 8.56 -4.30 3.92
C THR A 774 8.72 -4.76 2.46
N SER A 775 8.44 -3.90 1.48
CA SER A 775 8.73 -4.08 0.04
C SER A 775 9.77 -3.06 -0.44
N GLN A 776 10.87 -2.90 0.31
CA GLN A 776 11.74 -1.73 0.21
C GLN A 776 12.29 -1.44 -1.17
N PHE A 777 12.67 -2.49 -1.88
CA PHE A 777 13.31 -2.35 -3.16
C PHE A 777 12.34 -1.86 -4.24
N GLU A 778 11.19 -2.51 -4.41
CA GLU A 778 10.23 -2.20 -5.47
C GLU A 778 9.58 -0.84 -5.29
N ASP A 779 9.15 -0.49 -4.07
CA ASP A 779 8.56 0.83 -3.79
C ASP A 779 9.57 1.96 -4.01
N ASN A 780 10.83 1.75 -3.65
CA ASN A 780 11.89 2.73 -3.89
C ASN A 780 12.17 2.88 -5.37
N MET A 781 12.24 1.78 -6.10
CA MET A 781 12.37 1.82 -7.55
C MET A 781 11.18 2.56 -8.15
N LYS A 782 9.93 2.26 -7.76
CA LYS A 782 8.74 3.00 -8.23
C LYS A 782 8.83 4.50 -7.96
N TYR A 783 9.22 4.90 -6.74
CA TYR A 783 9.41 6.31 -6.40
C TYR A 783 10.45 6.98 -7.30
N LYS A 784 11.59 6.32 -7.52
CA LYS A 784 12.65 6.82 -8.40
C LYS A 784 12.21 6.95 -9.85
N LEU A 785 11.38 6.02 -10.33
CA LEU A 785 10.81 6.11 -11.68
C LEU A 785 10.02 7.41 -11.81
N TYR A 786 9.15 7.67 -10.84
CA TYR A 786 8.34 8.87 -10.83
C TYR A 786 9.18 10.15 -10.73
N ASP A 787 10.06 10.24 -9.72
CA ASP A 787 10.86 11.44 -9.45
C ASP A 787 11.77 11.73 -10.64
N GLY A 788 12.39 10.70 -11.21
CA GLY A 788 13.18 10.78 -12.44
C GLY A 788 12.37 11.28 -13.64
N LEU A 789 11.19 10.73 -13.90
CA LEU A 789 10.32 11.17 -15.01
C LEU A 789 9.79 12.59 -14.83
N ASN A 790 9.52 13.01 -13.59
CA ASN A 790 9.12 14.37 -13.27
C ASN A 790 10.26 15.37 -13.47
N ASN A 791 11.43 15.06 -12.92
CA ASN A 791 12.60 15.92 -13.06
C ASN A 791 13.03 16.04 -14.52
N ARG A 792 12.82 14.98 -15.34
CA ARG A 792 12.97 15.04 -16.81
C ARG A 792 12.07 16.10 -17.45
N LYS A 793 10.85 16.27 -16.94
CA LYS A 793 9.87 17.24 -17.48
C LYS A 793 10.06 18.67 -16.96
N ILE A 794 10.70 18.83 -15.81
CA ILE A 794 10.82 20.13 -15.12
C ILE A 794 12.21 20.73 -15.28
N TYR A 795 13.24 19.96 -14.97
CA TYR A 795 14.61 20.46 -14.83
C TYR A 795 15.52 20.07 -16.01
N CYS A 796 15.31 18.90 -16.62
CA CYS A 796 16.16 18.38 -17.70
C CYS A 796 15.35 18.00 -18.95
N ILE A 797 14.60 18.98 -19.46
CA ILE A 797 13.72 18.83 -20.63
C ILE A 797 14.57 18.50 -21.86
N GLY A 798 14.28 17.35 -22.49
CA GLY A 798 14.97 16.90 -23.70
C GLY A 798 16.34 16.26 -23.46
N TYR A 799 16.75 16.08 -22.20
CA TYR A 799 17.99 15.36 -21.89
C TYR A 799 17.78 13.85 -22.07
N THR A 800 18.77 13.20 -22.66
CA THR A 800 18.91 11.74 -22.68
C THR A 800 19.62 11.25 -21.42
N LEU A 801 19.57 9.94 -21.15
CA LEU A 801 20.30 9.32 -20.04
C LEU A 801 21.81 9.65 -20.09
N ALA A 802 22.39 9.75 -21.29
CA ALA A 802 23.80 10.11 -21.51
C ALA A 802 24.16 11.54 -21.06
N GLN A 803 23.18 12.45 -21.06
CA GLN A 803 23.37 13.87 -20.77
C GLN A 803 23.13 14.20 -19.29
N LEU A 804 22.74 13.22 -18.47
CA LEU A 804 22.47 13.45 -17.05
C LEU A 804 23.76 13.69 -16.28
N ASP A 805 23.83 14.86 -15.63
CA ASP A 805 24.91 15.24 -14.74
C ASP A 805 24.38 15.71 -13.37
N SER A 806 25.28 16.18 -12.51
CA SER A 806 24.95 16.70 -11.17
C SER A 806 23.94 17.87 -11.16
N SER A 807 23.72 18.56 -12.28
CA SER A 807 22.75 19.65 -12.38
C SER A 807 21.30 19.17 -12.56
N CYS A 808 21.11 17.89 -12.90
CA CYS A 808 19.80 17.29 -13.19
C CYS A 808 19.06 16.73 -11.97
N HIS A 809 19.07 17.42 -10.82
CA HIS A 809 18.20 17.14 -9.66
C HIS A 809 18.04 15.63 -9.33
N HIS A 810 19.15 14.91 -9.13
CA HIS A 810 19.21 13.48 -8.81
C HIS A 810 18.77 12.47 -9.89
N MET A 811 18.48 12.90 -11.12
CA MET A 811 18.06 11.98 -12.19
C MET A 811 19.09 10.89 -12.51
N SER A 812 20.39 11.17 -12.38
CA SER A 812 21.45 10.16 -12.58
C SER A 812 21.35 9.01 -11.56
N TYR A 813 20.81 9.25 -10.37
CA TYR A 813 20.51 8.21 -9.40
C TYR A 813 19.21 7.49 -9.76
N ASP A 814 18.17 8.26 -10.07
CA ASP A 814 16.81 7.72 -10.19
C ASP A 814 16.60 6.97 -11.50
N LEU A 815 16.76 7.63 -12.65
CA LEU A 815 16.68 6.98 -13.96
C LEU A 815 17.90 6.09 -14.22
N GLY A 816 19.06 6.44 -13.66
CA GLY A 816 20.24 5.57 -13.71
C GLY A 816 20.01 4.21 -13.04
N SER A 817 19.37 4.18 -11.85
CA SER A 817 19.02 2.90 -11.19
C SER A 817 18.09 2.04 -12.06
N TRP A 818 17.12 2.67 -12.74
CA TRP A 818 16.21 1.97 -13.66
C TRP A 818 16.90 1.46 -14.93
N ALA A 819 17.87 2.21 -15.45
CA ALA A 819 18.70 1.78 -16.57
C ALA A 819 19.52 0.54 -16.20
N ILE A 820 20.10 0.50 -14.99
CA ILE A 820 20.81 -0.69 -14.49
C ILE A 820 19.85 -1.87 -14.31
N ALA A 821 18.65 -1.64 -13.76
CA ALA A 821 17.63 -2.68 -13.62
C ALA A 821 17.24 -3.28 -14.99
N TYR A 822 17.05 -2.42 -16.00
CA TYR A 822 16.72 -2.83 -17.36
C TYR A 822 17.82 -3.68 -17.99
N LEU A 823 19.08 -3.23 -17.89
CA LEU A 823 20.23 -3.95 -18.39
C LEU A 823 20.37 -5.32 -17.69
N ASN A 824 20.24 -5.36 -16.37
CA ASN A 824 20.28 -6.60 -15.60
C ASN A 824 19.20 -7.58 -16.05
N HIS A 825 17.96 -7.12 -16.24
CA HIS A 825 16.87 -7.94 -16.74
C HIS A 825 17.14 -8.46 -18.15
N LYS A 826 17.58 -7.59 -19.06
CA LYS A 826 17.83 -7.91 -20.48
C LYS A 826 18.82 -9.06 -20.66
N ILE A 827 19.85 -9.14 -19.82
CA ILE A 827 20.87 -10.19 -19.90
C ILE A 827 20.68 -11.34 -18.89
N GLY A 828 19.59 -11.31 -18.11
CA GLY A 828 19.26 -12.38 -17.15
C GLY A 828 20.17 -12.41 -15.91
N GLY A 829 20.67 -11.25 -15.48
CA GLY A 829 21.59 -11.11 -14.34
C GLY A 829 22.99 -10.67 -14.78
N TRP A 830 23.43 -9.49 -14.34
CA TRP A 830 24.72 -8.93 -14.69
C TRP A 830 25.85 -9.39 -13.75
N ASP A 831 26.91 -9.97 -14.31
CA ASP A 831 28.18 -10.21 -13.61
C ASP A 831 28.98 -8.90 -13.49
N TRP A 832 28.63 -8.11 -12.49
CA TRP A 832 29.23 -6.81 -12.23
C TRP A 832 30.71 -6.92 -11.83
N GLU A 833 31.12 -8.00 -11.15
CA GLU A 833 32.54 -8.23 -10.81
C GLU A 833 33.39 -8.40 -12.06
N ALA A 834 32.92 -9.25 -13.00
CA ALA A 834 33.61 -9.46 -14.27
C ALA A 834 33.69 -8.16 -15.11
N PHE A 835 32.64 -7.34 -15.09
CA PHE A 835 32.64 -6.05 -15.76
C PHE A 835 33.72 -5.12 -15.20
N TYR A 836 33.73 -4.85 -13.89
CA TYR A 836 34.68 -3.92 -13.29
C TYR A 836 36.11 -4.44 -13.33
N ALA A 837 36.32 -5.74 -13.17
CA ALA A 837 37.65 -6.36 -13.30
C ALA A 837 38.25 -6.21 -14.71
N GLY A 838 37.41 -6.19 -15.75
CA GLY A 838 37.85 -6.05 -17.14
C GLY A 838 38.04 -4.60 -17.62
N LEU A 839 37.58 -3.59 -16.88
CA LEU A 839 37.55 -2.20 -17.36
C LEU A 839 38.92 -1.65 -17.73
N GLU A 840 39.93 -1.87 -16.89
CA GLU A 840 41.27 -1.33 -17.10
C GLU A 840 41.98 -1.99 -18.28
N GLU A 841 41.84 -3.31 -18.43
CA GLU A 841 42.40 -4.05 -19.57
C GLU A 841 41.77 -3.61 -20.89
N ILE A 842 40.46 -3.36 -20.89
CA ILE A 842 39.72 -2.89 -22.06
C ILE A 842 40.03 -1.42 -22.36
N GLY A 843 40.27 -0.60 -21.33
CA GLY A 843 40.65 0.82 -21.46
C GLY A 843 39.54 1.75 -21.93
N SER A 844 38.32 1.25 -22.16
CA SER A 844 37.13 2.02 -22.56
C SER A 844 35.88 1.44 -21.91
N TRP A 845 35.11 2.30 -21.24
CA TRP A 845 33.83 1.93 -20.65
C TRP A 845 32.83 1.49 -21.72
N GLU A 846 32.75 2.20 -22.85
CA GLU A 846 31.83 1.89 -23.95
C GLU A 846 32.10 0.51 -24.55
N THR A 847 33.38 0.16 -24.69
CA THR A 847 33.78 -1.15 -25.19
C THR A 847 33.45 -2.25 -24.18
N ALA A 848 33.68 -2.01 -22.88
CA ALA A 848 33.32 -2.95 -21.82
C ALA A 848 31.79 -3.13 -21.70
N PHE A 849 31.05 -2.03 -21.84
CA PHE A 849 29.59 -2.00 -21.88
C PHE A 849 29.07 -2.85 -23.04
N THR A 850 29.58 -2.61 -24.25
CA THR A 850 29.18 -3.36 -25.45
C THR A 850 29.49 -4.85 -25.32
N LYS A 851 30.68 -5.20 -24.78
CA LYS A 851 31.07 -6.58 -24.53
C LYS A 851 30.14 -7.29 -23.55
N THR A 852 29.63 -6.57 -22.56
CA THR A 852 28.85 -7.14 -21.45
C THR A 852 27.37 -7.22 -21.76
N PHE A 853 26.79 -6.16 -22.33
CA PHE A 853 25.35 -6.05 -22.56
C PHE A 853 24.95 -6.39 -24.00
N GLY A 854 25.91 -6.61 -24.90
CA GLY A 854 25.65 -6.98 -26.29
C GLY A 854 25.04 -5.86 -27.15
N THR A 855 25.07 -4.62 -26.66
CA THR A 855 24.57 -3.42 -27.32
C THR A 855 25.52 -2.26 -27.08
N THR A 856 25.67 -1.34 -28.04
CA THR A 856 26.43 -0.11 -27.79
C THR A 856 25.67 0.82 -26.83
N PRO A 857 26.35 1.74 -26.11
CA PRO A 857 25.67 2.73 -25.27
C PRO A 857 24.67 3.59 -26.05
N ASP A 858 25.01 4.03 -27.27
CA ASP A 858 24.14 4.87 -28.10
C ASP A 858 22.85 4.13 -28.51
N GLU A 859 22.96 2.86 -28.91
CA GLU A 859 21.79 2.02 -29.18
C GLU A 859 20.94 1.81 -27.92
N PHE A 860 21.61 1.56 -26.78
CA PHE A 860 20.93 1.37 -25.50
C PHE A 860 20.16 2.63 -25.07
N TYR A 861 20.72 3.83 -25.24
CA TYR A 861 20.02 5.06 -24.86
C TYR A 861 18.72 5.24 -25.63
N VAL A 862 18.74 4.96 -26.95
CA VAL A 862 17.55 5.03 -27.79
C VAL A 862 16.52 3.97 -27.37
N GLU A 863 16.96 2.73 -27.15
CA GLU A 863 16.11 1.62 -26.72
C GLU A 863 15.48 1.90 -25.35
N PHE A 864 16.28 2.34 -24.38
CA PHE A 864 15.83 2.60 -23.02
C PHE A 864 14.84 3.76 -22.96
N ASP A 865 15.08 4.85 -23.68
CA ASP A 865 14.13 5.96 -23.76
C ASP A 865 12.80 5.53 -24.40
N ALA A 866 12.87 4.76 -25.50
CA ALA A 866 11.67 4.24 -26.15
C ALA A 866 10.87 3.31 -25.21
N TRP A 867 11.55 2.45 -24.45
CA TRP A 867 10.92 1.60 -23.44
C TRP A 867 10.33 2.43 -22.28
N LEU A 868 11.06 3.44 -21.80
CA LEU A 868 10.63 4.29 -20.71
C LEU A 868 9.35 5.07 -21.07
N ASP A 869 9.21 5.48 -22.33
CA ASP A 869 8.04 6.21 -22.81
C ASP A 869 6.84 5.30 -23.15
N SER A 870 7.10 4.09 -23.67
CA SER A 870 6.02 3.21 -24.18
C SER A 870 5.52 2.16 -23.19
N ALA A 871 6.37 1.66 -22.28
CA ALA A 871 5.99 0.59 -21.36
C ALA A 871 5.02 1.09 -20.29
N THR A 872 4.07 0.25 -19.90
CA THR A 872 3.20 0.48 -18.74
C THR A 872 4.02 0.39 -17.44
N LEU A 873 3.50 0.97 -16.35
CA LEU A 873 4.14 0.82 -15.04
C LEU A 873 4.31 -0.66 -14.66
N LYS A 874 3.31 -1.51 -14.93
CA LYS A 874 3.38 -2.96 -14.66
C LYS A 874 4.54 -3.62 -15.39
N GLU A 875 4.72 -3.33 -16.68
CA GLU A 875 5.84 -3.85 -17.48
C GLU A 875 7.18 -3.35 -16.96
N LYS A 876 7.26 -2.09 -16.51
CA LYS A 876 8.45 -1.56 -15.86
C LYS A 876 8.73 -2.25 -14.52
N MET A 877 7.75 -2.46 -13.67
CA MET A 877 7.96 -3.14 -12.38
C MET A 877 8.38 -4.61 -12.55
N ALA A 878 7.91 -5.29 -13.60
CA ALA A 878 8.20 -6.70 -13.85
C ALA A 878 9.68 -7.01 -14.13
N ILE A 879 10.49 -6.00 -14.52
CA ILE A 879 11.93 -6.21 -14.79
C ILE A 879 12.79 -6.25 -13.52
N LEU A 880 12.24 -5.91 -12.36
CA LEU A 880 13.00 -5.90 -11.10
C LEU A 880 13.39 -7.35 -10.70
N PRO A 881 14.61 -7.57 -10.16
CA PRO A 881 15.10 -8.90 -9.75
C PRO A 881 14.16 -9.72 -8.86
N THR A 882 13.42 -9.07 -7.97
CA THR A 882 12.45 -9.70 -7.06
C THR A 882 11.21 -10.26 -7.78
N GLN A 883 10.90 -9.76 -8.99
CA GLN A 883 9.73 -10.14 -9.79
C GLN A 883 10.12 -11.03 -10.98
N SER A 884 11.32 -10.84 -11.54
CA SER A 884 11.78 -11.53 -12.76
C SER A 884 12.55 -12.82 -12.50
N GLY A 885 12.97 -13.10 -11.25
CA GLY A 885 13.83 -14.24 -10.90
C GLY A 885 15.29 -14.11 -11.36
N ALA A 886 15.65 -12.99 -12.02
CA ALA A 886 17.02 -12.66 -12.40
C ALA A 886 17.77 -12.07 -11.20
N GLU A 887 18.22 -12.94 -10.28
CA GLU A 887 18.98 -12.53 -9.11
C GLU A 887 20.37 -11.95 -9.49
N LEU A 888 20.79 -10.92 -8.76
CA LEU A 888 22.18 -10.48 -8.83
C LEU A 888 23.09 -11.51 -8.15
N PRO A 889 24.26 -11.83 -8.75
CA PRO A 889 25.24 -12.68 -8.10
C PRO A 889 25.75 -12.01 -6.81
N ILE A 890 25.77 -12.78 -5.73
CA ILE A 890 26.52 -12.46 -4.51
C ILE A 890 28.02 -12.68 -4.83
N ARG A 891 28.91 -11.91 -4.19
CA ARG A 891 30.36 -12.12 -4.24
C ARG A 891 30.71 -13.62 -4.22
N LYS A 892 31.51 -14.05 -5.21
CA LYS A 892 32.06 -15.41 -5.27
C LYS A 892 33.22 -15.63 -4.30
#